data_AF-A0A3D8H944-F1
#
_entry.id   AF-A0A3D8H944-F1
#
_cell.length_a   1.000
_cell.length_b   1.000
_cell.length_c   1.000
_cell.angle_alpha   90.00
_cell.angle_beta   90.00
_cell.angle_gamma   90.00
#
_symmetry.space_group_name_H-M   'P 1'
#
loop_
_entity.id
_entity.type
_entity.pdbx_description
1 polymer ?
#
loop_
_entity_poly.entity_id
_entity_poly.type
_entity_poly.pdbx_seq_one_letter_code
_entity_poly.pdbx_strand_id
1 'polypeptide(L)'
;MNKKFSTLVAGVALLFGAMSANAATTPVTSLGKTNTELFQLQTAGGDSVLVMNKYGTLLKQAKTSLNGLNIANSLWCVEVTEEGYGKAPIFDFTNKATGQRLDIAYAGTELVTRPGSSATTDSTTVGGEINGWAFSSQYKSGVEDATLYSYFKADSVIGLLQVGGNDTIRVKKEAAATAYADRRVGSVFTKFSLVYADELNLDAEAINTILGLQTADKGVKLNFNKDKNNTQLKNYFSDDAKFFADTAVYAGAPSGTEFVRILTGKKEDSTYVYVDTAYVNESGERFLGFTTKQFTKAKLNGKTLSDTLGLINDQGKFLFTYWPSIDSLVIQVAQATYLNGNTYFSESLASLGTGDTTSIKSNADKKNYVTVQDLVKADDIRIVTIYGKKETEIGFGYKGCEPVSDGRASLDEGLYFIMNKAGQYLASPIHVNGAEAQWVTVKAGEQLPAHMPAYQWTVLKTQSNDRLAPTSPNEVANREFASLTETIQVYKAAGAKYWSASSTLIPATDSLFFVQVKDAEGVKGNAALIAEAYQDSLLGYKNIPDAEFLLREYNFKYLHPYATGENSKYLAKGADKDSLLNVLANAEDKDAFRLIYKGITNYGYTVNAAKAKRLGIKQLRRARYAVQLGLAYMDSCAEAKYGMNSYINIPDSFYLKENNHYEDECYYAIVKAADNNLGAYKAGVTDDILDATLKVQPLVETRTSAFAINEDKTPLYRRFNREVLGEDKDDKADSLRFYENVRKEYLMDENNREGGLMDKVVSYAGMWTADKATGLAFQIDTAWLALGRGYIKPQYLISVAHKNFEGSKGVPCEYTHGHIDANNQPCDSAHCIHAIPALPGFQRGKYLVSFADSAAVNNMDKPYTDIKNGYVRVGFVEAIVLPEDHLMYVLRDEFKGLDNDKIDFAAMEKADSIAVANGGKSFIIDLSGDEHKNVTWSFRYVHPEKALKVSEESADNSFLFESMAYPENAAGTYSAAGTKKAIAPSTAAWLKLHNGCVVLTDHSSSFANAKTGGDGALIFNVENKENDELATDNETIATSEVTVIAQNGAVRIANAEGKKVVITNILGQTVANTVITSSDAVIAAPAGVVVVAVEGEEAVKAIVK
;
A
#
# COMPACT_ATOMS: atom_id res chain seq x y z
N MET A 1 -7.60 39.67 63.79
CA MET A 1 -6.15 39.90 63.62
C MET A 1 -5.80 39.76 62.14
N ASN A 2 -5.95 40.81 61.32
CA ASN A 2 -5.79 40.77 59.85
C ASN A 2 -4.90 41.93 59.35
N LYS A 3 -3.74 42.18 59.99
CA LYS A 3 -2.89 43.34 59.65
C LYS A 3 -1.41 43.03 59.33
N LYS A 4 -1.03 41.77 59.08
CA LYS A 4 0.40 41.41 58.89
C LYS A 4 0.81 40.87 57.52
N PHE A 5 -0.11 40.61 56.58
CA PHE A 5 0.27 40.11 55.23
C PHE A 5 0.39 41.20 54.15
N SER A 6 -0.31 42.33 54.25
CA SER A 6 -0.20 43.41 53.25
C SER A 6 1.05 44.28 53.38
N THR A 7 1.80 44.18 54.49
CA THR A 7 2.96 45.05 54.76
C THR A 7 4.25 44.53 54.13
N LEU A 8 4.36 43.23 53.81
CA LEU A 8 5.58 42.66 53.23
C LEU A 8 5.69 42.93 51.72
N VAL A 9 4.58 42.86 50.98
CA VAL A 9 4.52 43.17 49.54
C VAL A 9 4.73 44.67 49.29
N ALA A 10 4.23 45.53 50.19
CA ALA A 10 4.47 46.98 50.12
C ALA A 10 5.90 47.37 50.53
N GLY A 11 6.53 46.62 51.45
CA GLY A 11 7.89 46.91 51.94
C GLY A 11 9.00 46.54 50.95
N VAL A 12 8.81 45.48 50.16
CA VAL A 12 9.77 45.06 49.12
C VAL A 12 9.62 45.90 47.84
N ALA A 13 8.40 46.31 47.47
CA ALA A 13 8.17 47.20 46.34
C ALA A 13 8.75 48.62 46.55
N LEU A 14 8.74 49.14 47.79
CA LEU A 14 9.39 50.41 48.13
C LEU A 14 10.93 50.34 48.13
N LEU A 15 11.52 49.15 48.28
CA LEU A 15 12.97 48.94 48.18
C LEU A 15 13.47 48.98 46.73
N PHE A 16 12.62 48.65 45.74
CA PHE A 16 12.98 48.70 44.31
C PHE A 16 12.70 50.07 43.66
N GLY A 17 11.84 50.90 44.27
CA GLY A 17 11.58 52.28 43.81
C GLY A 17 12.72 53.29 44.06
N ALA A 18 13.78 52.87 44.76
CA ALA A 18 14.93 53.70 45.12
C ALA A 18 16.25 52.95 44.94
N MET A 19 16.56 52.48 43.74
CA MET A 19 17.88 51.90 43.43
C MET A 19 18.42 52.47 42.12
N SER A 20 19.50 53.24 42.27
CA SER A 20 20.57 53.39 41.28
C SER A 20 21.23 52.04 41.03
N ALA A 21 21.45 51.71 39.75
CA ALA A 21 22.41 50.75 39.20
C ALA A 21 23.13 49.85 40.25
N ASN A 22 22.54 48.70 40.59
CA ASN A 22 23.20 47.45 41.03
C ASN A 22 22.12 46.49 41.60
N ALA A 23 21.35 45.85 40.71
CA ALA A 23 20.53 44.68 41.06
C ALA A 23 21.32 43.35 41.00
N ALA A 24 22.61 43.41 40.63
CA ALA A 24 23.49 42.25 40.63
C ALA A 24 23.49 41.59 42.01
N THR A 25 22.93 40.39 42.12
CA THR A 25 22.93 39.48 43.29
C THR A 25 21.77 39.53 44.28
N THR A 26 20.57 40.04 43.96
CA THR A 26 19.44 39.94 44.93
C THR A 26 18.97 38.48 45.10
N PRO A 27 19.24 37.82 46.24
CA PRO A 27 18.84 36.43 46.44
C PRO A 27 17.34 36.34 46.68
N VAL A 28 16.72 35.23 46.31
CA VAL A 28 15.31 34.99 46.61
C VAL A 28 15.13 34.76 48.12
N THR A 29 14.51 35.72 48.81
CA THR A 29 14.35 35.74 50.27
C THR A 29 13.13 34.94 50.76
N SER A 30 12.18 34.62 49.89
CA SER A 30 11.06 33.71 50.16
C SER A 30 10.36 33.29 48.87
N LEU A 31 9.80 32.07 48.85
CA LEU A 31 8.92 31.55 47.79
C LEU A 31 7.57 31.13 48.37
N GLY A 32 6.51 31.23 47.55
CA GLY A 32 5.25 30.53 47.75
C GLY A 32 5.31 29.09 47.21
N LYS A 33 4.24 28.30 47.45
CA LYS A 33 4.10 26.95 46.87
C LYS A 33 3.97 26.98 45.34
N THR A 34 3.27 27.98 44.83
CA THR A 34 3.15 28.27 43.40
C THR A 34 3.44 29.76 43.24
N ASN A 35 4.42 30.09 42.40
CA ASN A 35 4.86 31.46 42.18
C ASN A 35 4.45 31.91 40.78
N THR A 36 3.98 33.16 40.67
CA THR A 36 3.68 33.78 39.36
C THR A 36 4.90 34.50 38.78
N GLU A 37 5.90 34.75 39.62
CA GLU A 37 7.20 35.32 39.30
C GLU A 37 8.10 34.35 38.51
N LEU A 38 9.06 34.91 37.80
CA LEU A 38 10.05 34.16 37.02
C LEU A 38 11.43 34.30 37.66
N PHE A 39 12.22 33.23 37.62
CA PHE A 39 13.52 33.18 38.30
C PHE A 39 14.61 32.68 37.35
N GLN A 40 15.87 32.94 37.68
CA GLN A 40 17.03 32.36 37.02
C GLN A 40 17.76 31.41 37.98
N LEU A 41 18.29 30.32 37.42
CA LEU A 41 19.21 29.42 38.12
C LEU A 41 20.63 29.85 37.79
N GLN A 42 21.23 30.66 38.66
CA GLN A 42 22.57 31.22 38.49
C GLN A 42 23.62 30.20 38.93
N THR A 43 24.64 29.98 38.10
CA THR A 43 25.77 29.10 38.45
C THR A 43 26.75 29.78 39.39
N ALA A 44 27.53 29.00 40.14
CA ALA A 44 28.62 29.52 40.97
C ALA A 44 29.55 30.51 40.22
N GLY A 45 29.87 31.64 40.86
CA GLY A 45 30.63 32.76 40.28
C GLY A 45 29.76 33.95 39.88
N GLY A 46 28.46 33.76 39.66
CA GLY A 46 27.50 34.85 39.48
C GLY A 46 27.32 35.34 38.04
N ASP A 47 28.23 35.04 37.11
CA ASP A 47 28.19 35.64 35.77
C ASP A 47 27.35 34.87 34.74
N SER A 48 26.82 33.69 35.10
CA SER A 48 26.11 32.82 34.16
C SER A 48 24.90 32.14 34.78
N VAL A 49 23.97 31.71 33.93
CA VAL A 49 22.70 31.07 34.31
C VAL A 49 22.46 29.80 33.48
N LEU A 50 21.61 28.92 34.01
CA LEU A 50 21.08 27.78 33.28
C LEU A 50 20.01 28.23 32.28
N VAL A 51 20.20 27.87 31.02
CA VAL A 51 19.23 28.13 29.95
C VAL A 51 18.78 26.84 29.30
N MET A 52 17.55 26.83 28.80
CA MET A 52 17.02 25.78 27.95
C MET A 52 16.90 26.30 26.53
N ASN A 53 17.55 25.66 25.58
CA ASN A 53 17.37 26.02 24.18
C ASN A 53 16.02 25.51 23.65
N LYS A 54 15.70 25.90 22.42
CA LYS A 54 14.44 25.53 21.77
C LYS A 54 14.20 24.02 21.63
N TYR A 55 15.24 23.19 21.67
CA TYR A 55 15.15 21.72 21.56
C TYR A 55 15.03 21.02 22.92
N GLY A 56 15.03 21.77 24.02
CA GLY A 56 15.02 21.21 25.37
C GLY A 56 16.40 20.84 25.91
N THR A 57 17.49 21.22 25.23
CA THR A 57 18.87 21.01 25.71
C THR A 57 19.22 22.06 26.76
N LEU A 58 19.92 21.66 27.83
CA LEU A 58 20.35 22.56 28.90
C LEU A 58 21.77 23.05 28.64
N LEU A 59 21.95 24.37 28.73
CA LEU A 59 23.23 25.03 28.52
C LEU A 59 23.50 26.01 29.66
N LYS A 60 24.76 26.35 29.86
CA LYS A 60 25.17 27.49 30.67
C LYS A 60 25.36 28.68 29.74
N GLN A 61 24.86 29.85 30.12
CA GLN A 61 25.01 31.05 29.31
C GLN A 61 25.37 32.26 30.19
N ALA A 62 26.29 33.09 29.71
CA ALA A 62 26.67 34.32 30.39
C ALA A 62 25.50 35.32 30.42
N LYS A 63 25.26 35.95 31.57
CA LYS A 63 24.18 36.92 31.77
C LYS A 63 24.27 38.10 30.80
N THR A 64 25.49 38.56 30.49
CA THR A 64 25.78 39.64 29.54
C THR A 64 25.40 39.34 28.09
N SER A 65 25.15 38.07 27.75
CA SER A 65 24.67 37.65 26.43
C SER A 65 23.14 37.52 26.34
N LEU A 66 22.44 37.75 27.46
CA LEU A 66 20.99 37.73 27.50
C LEU A 66 20.42 39.08 27.07
N ASN A 67 19.40 39.04 26.22
CA ASN A 67 18.70 40.20 25.68
C ASN A 67 17.20 39.87 25.50
N GLY A 68 16.44 40.82 24.94
CA GLY A 68 15.00 40.65 24.75
C GLY A 68 14.58 39.42 23.92
N LEU A 69 15.45 38.91 23.04
CA LEU A 69 15.16 37.78 22.14
C LEU A 69 15.40 36.41 22.80
N ASN A 70 16.30 36.32 23.78
CA ASN A 70 16.72 35.03 24.34
C ASN A 70 16.53 34.93 25.86
N ILE A 71 16.11 36.00 26.55
CA ILE A 71 15.94 36.00 28.02
C ILE A 71 14.99 34.89 28.49
N ALA A 72 13.93 34.60 27.73
CA ALA A 72 12.96 33.57 28.07
C ALA A 72 13.61 32.18 28.26
N ASN A 73 14.71 31.88 27.55
CA ASN A 73 15.42 30.62 27.68
C ASN A 73 16.03 30.43 29.07
N SER A 74 16.30 31.53 29.78
CA SER A 74 16.91 31.53 31.12
C SER A 74 15.92 31.59 32.28
N LEU A 75 14.65 31.87 32.00
CA LEU A 75 13.63 32.13 33.01
C LEU A 75 12.86 30.86 33.37
N TRP A 76 12.61 30.66 34.65
CA TRP A 76 11.99 29.47 35.22
C TRP A 76 10.88 29.83 36.19
N CYS A 77 9.71 29.20 36.07
CA CYS A 77 8.73 29.16 37.16
C CYS A 77 9.13 28.09 38.15
N VAL A 78 8.97 28.39 39.44
CA VAL A 78 9.30 27.48 40.53
C VAL A 78 8.05 27.07 41.29
N GLU A 79 7.79 25.77 41.31
CA GLU A 79 6.75 25.14 42.14
C GLU A 79 7.42 24.37 43.28
N VAL A 80 6.82 24.43 44.48
CA VAL A 80 7.36 23.79 45.69
C VAL A 80 6.32 22.84 46.28
N THR A 81 6.70 21.56 46.36
CA THR A 81 5.89 20.50 46.99
C THR A 81 6.41 20.18 48.39
N GLU A 82 5.53 20.24 49.39
CA GLU A 82 5.84 19.83 50.77
C GLU A 82 5.51 18.35 50.97
N GLU A 83 6.48 17.53 51.38
CA GLU A 83 6.26 16.09 51.63
C GLU A 83 5.77 15.76 53.06
N GLY A 84 5.68 16.76 53.95
CA GLY A 84 5.27 16.58 55.35
C GLY A 84 6.35 15.99 56.27
N TYR A 85 6.02 15.86 57.57
CA TYR A 85 6.84 15.21 58.61
C TYR A 85 8.31 15.67 58.72
N GLY A 86 8.61 16.92 58.37
CA GLY A 86 9.97 17.49 58.45
C GLY A 86 10.90 17.10 57.30
N LYS A 87 10.39 16.45 56.25
CA LYS A 87 11.15 16.19 55.02
C LYS A 87 11.46 17.48 54.25
N ALA A 88 12.56 17.47 53.51
CA ALA A 88 12.93 18.59 52.64
C ALA A 88 11.88 18.79 51.53
N PRO A 89 11.58 20.04 51.14
CA PRO A 89 10.67 20.32 50.05
C PRO A 89 11.28 19.94 48.68
N ILE A 90 10.41 19.61 47.74
CA ILE A 90 10.76 19.32 46.34
C ILE A 90 10.51 20.57 45.50
N PHE A 91 11.45 20.89 44.61
CA PHE A 91 11.38 22.04 43.71
C PHE A 91 11.24 21.60 42.27
N ASP A 92 10.36 22.26 41.54
CA ASP A 92 10.10 22.01 40.14
C ASP A 92 10.26 23.27 39.31
N PHE A 93 11.01 23.14 38.22
CA PHE A 93 11.39 24.26 37.37
C PHE A 93 10.75 24.09 36.01
N THR A 94 9.90 25.01 35.60
CA THR A 94 9.35 25.06 34.24
C THR A 94 9.95 26.22 33.48
N ASN A 95 10.52 25.99 32.30
CA ASN A 95 11.17 27.02 31.50
C ASN A 95 10.15 27.90 30.77
N LYS A 96 10.38 29.21 30.75
CA LYS A 96 9.48 30.20 30.13
C LYS A 96 9.47 30.13 28.61
N ALA A 97 10.62 29.88 27.97
CA ALA A 97 10.67 29.82 26.50
C ALA A 97 9.93 28.59 25.97
N THR A 98 10.19 27.42 26.55
CA THR A 98 9.71 26.14 26.01
C THR A 98 8.45 25.62 26.69
N GLY A 99 8.09 26.12 27.88
CA GLY A 99 7.02 25.57 28.71
C GLY A 99 7.34 24.20 29.33
N GLN A 100 8.57 23.69 29.12
CA GLN A 100 8.97 22.39 29.61
C GLN A 100 9.40 22.44 31.07
N ARG A 101 8.96 21.44 31.84
CA ARG A 101 9.54 21.18 33.15
C ARG A 101 10.93 20.57 32.97
N LEU A 102 11.84 20.88 33.88
CA LEU A 102 13.18 20.34 33.96
C LEU A 102 13.11 18.87 34.37
N ASP A 103 12.64 18.01 33.47
CA ASP A 103 12.48 16.58 33.70
C ASP A 103 13.51 15.83 32.86
N ILE A 104 14.33 14.98 33.47
CA ILE A 104 15.45 14.32 32.80
C ILE A 104 15.09 12.90 32.38
N ALA A 105 15.48 12.53 31.16
CA ALA A 105 15.39 11.14 30.69
C ALA A 105 16.53 10.31 31.29
N TYR A 106 16.20 9.21 31.98
CA TYR A 106 17.19 8.28 32.52
C TYR A 106 17.30 7.02 31.66
N ALA A 107 16.17 6.41 31.30
CA ALA A 107 16.11 5.25 30.40
C ALA A 107 16.68 5.59 29.01
N GLY A 108 17.49 4.69 28.45
CA GLY A 108 18.12 4.87 27.14
C GLY A 108 19.38 5.74 27.13
N THR A 109 19.80 6.27 28.27
CA THR A 109 21.09 6.98 28.40
C THR A 109 22.24 6.03 28.73
N GLU A 110 23.48 6.45 28.48
CA GLU A 110 24.70 5.73 28.91
C GLU A 110 24.78 5.56 30.44
N LEU A 111 23.96 6.27 31.23
CA LEU A 111 23.98 6.22 32.69
C LEU A 111 23.28 4.98 33.26
N VAL A 112 22.45 4.30 32.46
CA VAL A 112 21.71 3.10 32.91
C VAL A 112 22.67 2.00 33.36
N THR A 113 23.74 1.79 32.59
CA THR A 113 24.69 0.68 32.77
C THR A 113 25.93 1.06 33.59
N ARG A 114 26.11 2.34 33.96
CA ARG A 114 27.31 2.83 34.63
C ARG A 114 27.02 3.28 36.07
N PRO A 115 27.82 2.86 37.07
CA PRO A 115 27.81 3.45 38.41
C PRO A 115 28.67 4.74 38.44
N GLY A 116 28.23 5.77 39.19
CA GLY A 116 29.07 6.91 39.61
C GLY A 116 29.73 7.74 38.50
N SER A 117 29.12 7.87 37.31
CA SER A 117 29.74 8.53 36.15
C SER A 117 28.81 9.54 35.47
N SER A 118 29.40 10.53 34.81
CA SER A 118 28.71 11.46 33.93
C SER A 118 28.54 10.89 32.53
N ALA A 119 27.49 11.31 31.83
CA ALA A 119 27.30 10.93 30.43
C ALA A 119 28.44 11.48 29.56
N THR A 120 28.96 10.67 28.64
CA THR A 120 30.04 11.11 27.74
C THR A 120 29.49 11.86 26.51
N THR A 121 28.22 11.62 26.17
CA THR A 121 27.41 12.29 25.14
C THR A 121 26.42 13.31 25.74
N ASP A 122 25.82 14.17 24.91
CA ASP A 122 24.80 15.14 25.37
C ASP A 122 23.57 14.40 25.91
N SER A 123 23.22 14.69 27.16
CA SER A 123 22.23 13.97 27.96
C SER A 123 21.22 14.92 28.61
N THR A 124 21.17 16.17 28.13
CA THR A 124 20.41 17.24 28.78
C THR A 124 19.03 17.49 28.19
N THR A 125 18.61 16.73 27.18
CA THR A 125 17.28 16.90 26.59
C THR A 125 16.19 16.61 27.61
N VAL A 126 15.43 17.64 27.97
CA VAL A 126 14.35 17.55 28.95
C VAL A 126 13.06 16.92 28.38
N GLY A 127 12.23 16.36 29.26
CA GLY A 127 10.99 15.64 28.94
C GLY A 127 11.02 14.15 29.28
N GLY A 128 11.86 13.74 30.24
CA GLY A 128 11.95 12.36 30.72
C GLY A 128 11.21 12.07 32.02
N GLU A 129 11.51 10.91 32.61
CA GLU A 129 10.80 10.38 33.77
C GLU A 129 11.28 10.93 35.13
N ILE A 130 12.48 11.51 35.19
CA ILE A 130 13.08 12.01 36.44
C ILE A 130 12.71 13.46 36.66
N ASN A 131 11.94 13.71 37.71
CA ASN A 131 11.44 15.04 38.10
C ASN A 131 11.56 15.24 39.62
N GLY A 132 11.18 16.41 40.12
CA GLY A 132 11.21 16.71 41.54
C GLY A 132 12.64 16.86 42.08
N TRP A 133 13.12 18.10 42.13
CA TRP A 133 14.51 18.39 42.47
C TRP A 133 14.69 18.69 43.95
N ALA A 134 15.64 17.97 44.56
CA ALA A 134 16.23 18.37 45.83
C ALA A 134 17.13 19.58 45.56
N PHE A 135 16.71 20.74 46.08
CA PHE A 135 17.44 22.00 45.93
C PHE A 135 17.64 22.66 47.29
N SER A 136 16.61 23.28 47.86
CA SER A 136 16.68 23.91 49.18
C SER A 136 15.97 23.12 50.28
N SER A 137 16.25 23.42 51.54
CA SER A 137 15.71 22.71 52.72
C SER A 137 14.51 23.46 53.29
N GLN A 138 14.40 24.73 52.90
CA GLN A 138 13.40 25.69 53.26
C GLN A 138 13.12 26.56 52.03
N TYR A 139 11.98 27.23 52.05
CA TYR A 139 11.57 28.13 50.96
C TYR A 139 10.84 29.37 51.47
N LYS A 140 10.22 29.32 52.66
CA LYS A 140 9.49 30.44 53.27
C LYS A 140 10.38 31.53 53.88
N SER A 141 11.58 31.16 54.31
CA SER A 141 12.54 32.01 55.05
C SER A 141 13.87 32.18 54.31
N GLY A 142 13.87 31.96 53.00
CA GLY A 142 15.03 32.01 52.12
C GLY A 142 15.19 30.72 51.32
N VAL A 143 15.87 30.82 50.18
CA VAL A 143 16.23 29.69 49.33
C VAL A 143 17.75 29.56 49.35
N GLU A 144 18.25 28.49 49.95
CA GLU A 144 19.69 28.20 50.04
C GLU A 144 20.28 27.83 48.67
N ASP A 145 21.50 28.31 48.40
CA ASP A 145 22.32 27.80 47.30
C ASP A 145 22.61 26.32 47.48
N ALA A 146 22.40 25.53 46.42
CA ALA A 146 22.57 24.10 46.47
C ALA A 146 22.83 23.47 45.10
N THR A 147 23.30 22.24 45.10
CA THR A 147 23.30 21.42 43.88
C THR A 147 21.90 20.91 43.56
N LEU A 148 21.66 20.64 42.28
CA LEU A 148 20.36 20.18 41.78
C LEU A 148 20.42 18.68 41.45
N TYR A 149 19.71 17.86 42.22
CA TYR A 149 19.61 16.41 41.99
C TYR A 149 18.20 15.87 42.29
N SER A 150 17.85 14.73 41.70
CA SER A 150 16.57 14.04 41.90
C SER A 150 16.79 12.55 42.11
N TYR A 151 15.93 11.95 42.93
CA TYR A 151 15.93 10.53 43.27
C TYR A 151 15.17 9.74 42.21
N PHE A 152 15.83 8.77 41.59
CA PHE A 152 15.17 7.78 40.72
C PHE A 152 15.09 6.39 41.38
N LYS A 153 15.89 6.18 42.44
CA LYS A 153 15.80 5.07 43.39
C LYS A 153 16.07 5.59 44.79
N ALA A 154 15.74 4.81 45.81
CA ALA A 154 15.94 5.21 47.21
C ALA A 154 17.41 5.54 47.57
N ASP A 155 18.37 4.86 46.93
CA ASP A 155 19.81 4.98 47.20
C ASP A 155 20.61 5.71 46.10
N SER A 156 19.94 6.13 45.01
CA SER A 156 20.61 6.62 43.80
C SER A 156 19.90 7.84 43.23
N VAL A 157 20.69 8.83 42.80
CA VAL A 157 20.21 10.10 42.25
C VAL A 157 20.82 10.41 40.89
N ILE A 158 20.14 11.27 40.13
CA ILE A 158 20.68 11.97 38.97
C ILE A 158 20.78 13.46 39.32
N GLY A 159 21.90 14.09 39.00
CA GLY A 159 22.09 15.53 39.19
C GLY A 159 22.78 16.22 38.01
N LEU A 160 22.70 17.55 37.99
CA LEU A 160 23.28 18.37 36.93
C LEU A 160 24.76 18.65 37.20
N LEU A 161 25.58 18.49 36.16
CA LEU A 161 27.03 18.69 36.19
C LEU A 161 27.48 19.52 34.99
N GLN A 162 28.16 20.63 35.24
CA GLN A 162 28.93 21.38 34.26
C GLN A 162 30.20 20.59 33.90
N VAL A 163 30.46 20.41 32.61
CA VAL A 163 31.62 19.65 32.12
C VAL A 163 32.54 20.55 31.28
N GLY A 164 33.81 20.68 31.69
CA GLY A 164 34.81 21.51 31.00
C GLY A 164 34.58 23.03 31.16
N GLY A 165 35.38 23.82 30.43
CA GLY A 165 35.30 25.29 30.42
C GLY A 165 34.25 25.90 29.48
N ASN A 166 33.52 25.09 28.72
CA ASN A 166 32.75 25.52 27.54
C ASN A 166 31.22 25.31 27.67
N ASP A 167 30.57 26.00 28.61
CA ASP A 167 29.10 26.21 28.60
C ASP A 167 28.18 24.96 28.60
N THR A 168 28.71 23.75 28.74
CA THR A 168 27.96 22.50 28.59
C THR A 168 27.50 21.96 29.94
N ILE A 169 26.19 21.71 30.08
CA ILE A 169 25.60 20.97 31.19
C ILE A 169 25.45 19.50 30.78
N ARG A 170 25.56 18.57 31.72
CA ARG A 170 25.30 17.14 31.54
C ARG A 170 24.62 16.58 32.79
N VAL A 171 24.09 15.37 32.69
CA VAL A 171 23.62 14.62 33.85
C VAL A 171 24.68 13.65 34.34
N LYS A 172 24.75 13.48 35.66
CA LYS A 172 25.62 12.52 36.34
C LYS A 172 24.80 11.69 37.32
N LYS A 173 25.08 10.39 37.36
CA LYS A 173 24.51 9.45 38.33
C LYS A 173 25.42 9.31 39.54
N GLU A 174 24.84 9.33 40.73
CA GLU A 174 25.59 9.19 41.98
C GLU A 174 24.76 8.55 43.11
N ALA A 175 25.43 8.06 44.15
CA ALA A 175 24.76 7.59 45.37
C ALA A 175 24.06 8.75 46.11
N ALA A 176 22.88 8.48 46.66
CA ALA A 176 22.07 9.46 47.38
C ALA A 176 22.80 10.10 48.58
N ALA A 177 23.60 9.32 49.31
CA ALA A 177 24.38 9.82 50.44
C ALA A 177 25.46 10.81 50.00
N THR A 178 26.16 10.53 48.89
CA THR A 178 27.15 11.43 48.30
C THR A 178 26.50 12.72 47.83
N ALA A 179 25.36 12.64 47.16
CA ALA A 179 24.62 13.82 46.70
C ALA A 179 24.14 14.70 47.86
N TYR A 180 23.64 14.09 48.94
CA TYR A 180 23.22 14.80 50.13
C TYR A 180 24.38 15.54 50.81
N ALA A 181 25.56 14.91 50.90
CA ALA A 181 26.77 15.54 51.42
C ALA A 181 27.31 16.65 50.50
N ASP A 182 27.21 16.45 49.18
CA ASP A 182 27.68 17.41 48.18
C ASP A 182 26.79 18.65 48.05
N ARG A 183 25.53 18.56 48.49
CA ARG A 183 24.48 19.57 48.30
C ARG A 183 24.92 21.02 48.50
N ARG A 184 25.73 21.31 49.53
CA ARG A 184 26.23 22.66 49.83
C ARG A 184 27.66 22.92 49.34
N VAL A 185 28.41 21.85 49.05
CA VAL A 185 29.81 21.88 48.65
C VAL A 185 29.93 22.13 47.13
N GLY A 186 29.19 21.38 46.32
CA GLY A 186 29.19 21.48 44.86
C GLY A 186 30.46 20.96 44.18
N SER A 187 31.07 19.93 44.76
CA SER A 187 32.24 19.21 44.21
C SER A 187 31.85 18.07 43.27
N VAL A 188 30.62 17.53 43.38
CA VAL A 188 30.11 16.42 42.56
C VAL A 188 29.11 16.93 41.52
N PHE A 189 28.17 17.78 41.93
CA PHE A 189 27.19 18.41 41.07
C PHE A 189 27.38 19.93 41.02
N THR A 190 26.82 20.58 40.01
CA THR A 190 26.89 22.04 39.87
C THR A 190 25.97 22.71 40.87
N LYS A 191 26.53 23.69 41.60
CA LYS A 191 25.78 24.53 42.54
C LYS A 191 25.06 25.64 41.79
N PHE A 192 23.80 25.83 42.12
CA PHE A 192 22.96 26.90 41.61
C PHE A 192 22.41 27.77 42.76
N SER A 193 22.22 29.04 42.45
CA SER A 193 21.51 30.03 43.26
C SER A 193 20.24 30.42 42.53
N LEU A 194 19.11 30.47 43.24
CA LEU A 194 17.88 31.00 42.66
C LEU A 194 17.86 32.52 42.84
N VAL A 195 17.80 33.24 41.73
CA VAL A 195 17.89 34.71 41.72
C VAL A 195 16.84 35.32 40.82
N TYR A 196 16.55 36.60 41.03
CA TYR A 196 15.82 37.41 40.06
C TYR A 196 16.72 37.74 38.87
N ALA A 197 16.11 37.86 37.69
CA ALA A 197 16.79 38.30 36.48
C ALA A 197 17.17 39.78 36.56
N ASP A 198 18.33 40.10 35.99
CA ASP A 198 18.81 41.48 35.89
C ASP A 198 17.92 42.31 34.94
N GLU A 199 18.02 43.64 35.00
CA GLU A 199 17.30 44.53 34.09
C GLU A 199 17.71 44.34 32.62
N LEU A 200 16.75 44.58 31.72
CA LEU A 200 16.96 44.60 30.28
C LEU A 200 16.54 45.94 29.69
N ASN A 201 17.43 46.53 28.89
CA ASN A 201 17.03 47.58 27.96
C ASN A 201 16.39 46.92 26.74
N LEU A 202 15.13 47.26 26.46
CA LEU A 202 14.37 46.62 25.39
C LEU A 202 14.46 47.42 24.08
N ASP A 203 14.78 46.70 23.01
CA ASP A 203 14.67 47.20 21.64
C ASP A 203 13.20 47.18 21.14
N ALA A 204 12.98 47.66 19.93
CA ALA A 204 11.65 47.70 19.33
C ALA A 204 11.05 46.29 19.08
N GLU A 205 11.87 45.30 18.73
CA GLU A 205 11.43 43.94 18.45
C GLU A 205 10.96 43.23 19.73
N ALA A 206 11.76 43.31 20.79
CA ALA A 206 11.46 42.79 22.12
C ALA A 206 10.17 43.39 22.70
N ILE A 207 9.94 44.68 22.49
CA ILE A 207 8.69 45.34 22.91
C ILE A 207 7.51 44.84 22.08
N ASN A 208 7.60 44.88 20.75
CA ASN A 208 6.51 44.52 19.85
C ASN A 208 6.08 43.05 19.98
N THR A 209 7.03 42.16 20.28
CA THR A 209 6.79 40.73 20.50
C THR A 209 6.44 40.39 21.95
N ILE A 210 6.58 41.34 22.88
CA ILE A 210 6.48 41.10 24.33
C ILE A 210 7.40 39.94 24.73
N LEU A 211 8.70 40.11 24.43
CA LEU A 211 9.74 39.08 24.65
C LEU A 211 9.37 37.73 24.02
N GLY A 212 8.77 37.78 22.82
CA GLY A 212 8.35 36.63 22.02
C GLY A 212 7.01 35.96 22.41
N LEU A 213 6.22 36.50 23.34
CA LEU A 213 4.87 35.97 23.62
C LEU A 213 3.90 36.15 22.45
N GLN A 214 4.18 37.09 21.54
CA GLN A 214 3.34 37.37 20.39
C GLN A 214 4.17 37.72 19.14
N THR A 215 3.52 37.69 17.98
CA THR A 215 4.09 38.24 16.75
C THR A 215 4.08 39.77 16.80
N ALA A 216 5.13 40.39 16.24
CA ALA A 216 5.34 41.84 16.30
C ALA A 216 4.23 42.70 15.65
N ASP A 217 3.34 42.10 14.85
CA ASP A 217 2.24 42.76 14.17
C ASP A 217 1.00 42.97 15.06
N LYS A 218 0.93 42.34 16.24
CA LYS A 218 -0.24 42.37 17.14
C LYS A 218 -0.40 43.66 17.95
N GLY A 219 0.66 44.47 18.06
CA GLY A 219 0.71 45.68 18.88
C GLY A 219 0.72 45.39 20.38
N VAL A 220 1.09 46.38 21.18
CA VAL A 220 1.38 46.27 22.61
C VAL A 220 0.38 47.09 23.44
N LYS A 221 0.02 46.57 24.61
CA LYS A 221 -0.77 47.25 25.64
C LYS A 221 -0.11 46.98 26.99
N LEU A 222 0.22 48.04 27.74
CA LEU A 222 0.83 47.94 29.06
C LEU A 222 -0.24 47.91 30.16
N ASN A 223 0.09 47.28 31.28
CA ASN A 223 -0.72 47.25 32.48
C ASN A 223 -0.19 48.28 33.48
N PHE A 224 -1.07 49.09 34.06
CA PHE A 224 -0.73 50.08 35.10
C PHE A 224 -1.43 49.70 36.42
N ASN A 225 -0.67 49.60 37.51
CA ASN A 225 -1.22 49.47 38.85
C ASN A 225 -1.68 50.85 39.34
N LYS A 226 -2.93 51.19 39.00
CA LYS A 226 -3.56 52.53 39.01
C LYS A 226 -3.20 53.36 37.78
N ASP A 227 -3.97 53.13 36.73
CA ASP A 227 -3.95 53.92 35.50
C ASP A 227 -4.59 55.31 35.68
N LYS A 228 -4.72 56.07 34.59
CA LYS A 228 -5.55 57.27 34.49
C LYS A 228 -6.96 57.00 34.99
N ASN A 229 -7.58 58.00 35.59
CA ASN A 229 -8.94 57.90 36.12
C ASN A 229 -9.62 59.26 36.08
N ASN A 230 -10.93 59.29 35.83
CA ASN A 230 -11.74 60.51 35.78
C ASN A 230 -11.16 61.64 34.91
N THR A 231 -10.52 61.31 33.77
CA THR A 231 -9.91 62.28 32.84
C THR A 231 -10.16 61.90 31.37
N GLN A 232 -10.21 62.91 30.49
CA GLN A 232 -10.29 62.72 29.04
C GLN A 232 -8.90 62.60 28.38
N LEU A 233 -7.82 62.81 29.13
CA LEU A 233 -6.47 62.66 28.61
C LEU A 233 -6.19 61.19 28.22
N LYS A 234 -5.52 61.00 27.09
CA LYS A 234 -5.23 59.66 26.56
C LYS A 234 -4.02 59.04 27.25
N ASN A 235 -4.10 57.76 27.63
CA ASN A 235 -2.92 56.96 27.95
C ASN A 235 -2.50 56.20 26.68
N TYR A 236 -1.46 56.67 26.01
CA TYR A 236 -0.98 56.06 24.77
C TYR A 236 -0.33 54.68 24.96
N PHE A 237 -0.14 54.23 26.21
CA PHE A 237 0.50 52.97 26.55
C PHE A 237 -0.48 51.87 26.98
N SER A 238 -1.65 52.22 27.53
CA SER A 238 -2.62 51.27 28.11
C SER A 238 -4.07 51.42 27.64
N ASP A 239 -4.42 52.46 26.88
CA ASP A 239 -5.76 52.55 26.29
C ASP A 239 -5.98 51.43 25.25
N ASP A 240 -7.23 51.18 24.84
CA ASP A 240 -7.57 50.01 23.97
C ASP A 240 -6.89 50.00 22.60
N ALA A 241 -6.45 51.16 22.11
CA ALA A 241 -5.64 51.25 20.91
C ALA A 241 -4.19 50.84 21.20
N LYS A 242 -3.84 49.61 20.85
CA LYS A 242 -2.48 49.08 20.97
C LYS A 242 -1.45 49.94 20.23
N PHE A 243 -0.26 50.08 20.82
CA PHE A 243 0.86 50.81 20.20
C PHE A 243 1.87 49.85 19.56
N PHE A 244 2.78 50.42 18.77
CA PHE A 244 3.96 49.73 18.26
C PHE A 244 5.21 50.51 18.66
N ALA A 245 6.35 49.83 18.75
CA ALA A 245 7.66 50.44 18.93
C ALA A 245 8.42 50.47 17.59
N ASP A 246 9.17 51.55 17.36
CA ASP A 246 10.08 51.74 16.22
C ASP A 246 11.46 52.19 16.74
N THR A 247 12.53 51.72 16.12
CA THR A 247 13.90 51.95 16.59
C THR A 247 14.25 53.44 16.48
N ALA A 248 14.91 54.00 17.50
CA ALA A 248 15.30 55.40 17.52
C ALA A 248 16.76 55.60 17.97
N VAL A 249 17.52 56.35 17.18
CA VAL A 249 18.90 56.70 17.52
C VAL A 249 18.92 57.92 18.46
N TYR A 250 19.57 57.80 19.62
CA TYR A 250 19.87 58.91 20.52
C TYR A 250 21.39 59.03 20.71
N ALA A 251 21.98 60.09 20.16
CA ALA A 251 23.44 60.27 20.16
C ALA A 251 24.06 60.46 21.56
N GLY A 252 23.24 60.82 22.56
CA GLY A 252 23.66 60.93 23.95
C GLY A 252 23.50 59.64 24.78
N ALA A 253 23.11 58.53 24.15
CA ALA A 253 22.91 57.25 24.84
C ALA A 253 24.25 56.60 25.24
N PRO A 254 24.37 56.03 26.44
CA PRO A 254 25.46 55.11 26.76
C PRO A 254 25.49 53.91 25.80
N SER A 255 26.67 53.34 25.56
CA SER A 255 26.82 52.12 24.75
C SER A 255 25.92 51.01 25.30
N GLY A 256 25.13 50.35 24.43
CA GLY A 256 24.18 49.31 24.81
C GLY A 256 22.83 49.79 25.34
N THR A 257 22.50 51.08 25.20
CA THR A 257 21.17 51.64 25.53
C THR A 257 20.39 51.93 24.25
N GLU A 258 19.22 51.29 24.10
CA GLU A 258 18.35 51.49 22.94
C GLU A 258 17.13 52.33 23.29
N PHE A 259 16.91 53.38 22.52
CA PHE A 259 15.69 54.19 22.59
C PHE A 259 14.73 53.78 21.48
N VAL A 260 13.44 53.82 21.77
CA VAL A 260 12.37 53.54 20.82
C VAL A 260 11.43 54.73 20.71
N ARG A 261 10.65 54.75 19.65
CA ARG A 261 9.50 55.65 19.48
C ARG A 261 8.21 54.85 19.53
N ILE A 262 7.15 55.48 20.04
CA ILE A 262 5.83 54.86 20.20
C ILE A 262 4.91 55.31 19.08
N LEU A 263 4.29 54.35 18.39
CA LEU A 263 3.35 54.57 17.29
C LEU A 263 1.95 54.18 17.70
N THR A 264 0.96 55.02 17.40
CA THR A 264 -0.46 54.70 17.61
C THR A 264 -1.21 54.68 16.29
N GLY A 265 -1.98 53.61 16.04
CA GLY A 265 -2.76 53.40 14.81
C GLY A 265 -1.89 52.97 13.61
N LYS A 266 -2.00 51.70 13.19
CA LYS A 266 -1.41 51.22 11.93
C LYS A 266 -2.33 51.55 10.75
N LYS A 267 -1.91 52.49 9.90
CA LYS A 267 -2.20 52.61 8.45
C LYS A 267 -0.94 53.16 7.78
N GLU A 268 -0.91 53.31 6.46
CA GLU A 268 0.25 53.74 5.63
C GLU A 268 0.98 55.02 6.12
N ASP A 269 0.39 55.74 7.09
CA ASP A 269 0.93 56.91 7.79
C ASP A 269 1.15 56.64 9.29
N SER A 270 2.37 56.87 9.79
CA SER A 270 2.77 56.61 11.17
C SER A 270 2.48 57.79 12.10
N THR A 271 1.71 57.58 13.19
CA THR A 271 1.47 58.63 14.21
C THR A 271 2.29 58.38 15.47
N TYR A 272 3.26 59.25 15.74
CA TYR A 272 4.22 59.09 16.83
C TYR A 272 3.80 59.90 18.06
N VAL A 273 4.00 59.29 19.24
CA VAL A 273 3.76 59.91 20.55
C VAL A 273 5.01 60.66 21.00
N TYR A 274 4.82 61.86 21.55
CA TYR A 274 5.90 62.61 22.20
C TYR A 274 5.36 63.34 23.43
N VAL A 275 6.26 63.69 24.34
CA VAL A 275 5.93 64.53 25.51
C VAL A 275 5.61 65.93 25.03
N ASP A 276 4.41 66.42 25.35
CA ASP A 276 4.04 67.80 25.06
C ASP A 276 4.85 68.73 25.97
N THR A 277 5.22 69.87 25.41
CA THR A 277 5.89 70.94 26.13
C THR A 277 4.90 71.85 26.88
N ALA A 278 3.61 71.80 26.54
CA ALA A 278 2.55 72.50 27.27
C ALA A 278 2.12 71.75 28.54
N TYR A 279 1.84 72.50 29.61
CA TYR A 279 1.30 71.93 30.85
C TYR A 279 -0.19 71.57 30.69
N VAL A 280 -0.61 70.44 31.27
CA VAL A 280 -1.99 69.95 31.19
C VAL A 280 -2.95 70.60 32.20
N ASN A 281 -2.43 71.33 33.18
CA ASN A 281 -3.21 71.94 34.26
C ASN A 281 -2.76 73.37 34.55
N GLU A 282 -3.69 74.23 34.99
CA GLU A 282 -3.48 75.67 35.22
C GLU A 282 -3.08 76.05 36.67
N SER A 283 -3.36 75.18 37.63
CA SER A 283 -3.18 75.45 39.06
C SER A 283 -2.64 74.23 39.79
N GLY A 284 -1.91 74.46 40.89
CA GLY A 284 -1.22 73.39 41.63
C GLY A 284 0.13 73.01 41.01
N GLU A 285 0.62 71.81 41.31
CA GLU A 285 1.82 71.27 40.68
C GLU A 285 1.57 71.03 39.19
N ARG A 286 2.43 71.56 38.32
CA ARG A 286 2.26 71.53 36.86
C ARG A 286 2.84 70.26 36.24
N PHE A 287 2.06 69.59 35.39
CA PHE A 287 2.41 68.32 34.74
C PHE A 287 2.45 68.45 33.22
N LEU A 288 3.35 67.69 32.57
CA LEU A 288 3.42 67.62 31.10
C LEU A 288 2.56 66.46 30.60
N GLY A 289 1.88 66.67 29.48
CA GLY A 289 1.06 65.65 28.85
C GLY A 289 1.80 64.89 27.75
N PHE A 290 1.07 63.99 27.10
CA PHE A 290 1.48 63.39 25.84
C PHE A 290 0.60 63.89 24.71
N THR A 291 1.22 64.10 23.56
CA THR A 291 0.52 64.46 22.33
C THR A 291 1.09 63.63 21.18
N THR A 292 0.52 63.79 19.98
CA THR A 292 0.92 63.01 18.81
C THR A 292 1.23 63.87 17.61
N LYS A 293 2.13 63.38 16.77
CA LYS A 293 2.41 63.95 15.46
C LYS A 293 2.31 62.85 14.41
N GLN A 294 1.45 63.06 13.42
CA GLN A 294 1.34 62.17 12.28
C GLN A 294 2.47 62.47 11.26
N PHE A 295 3.12 61.42 10.80
CA PHE A 295 4.17 61.43 9.78
C PHE A 295 3.71 60.61 8.58
N THR A 296 3.60 61.30 7.44
CA THR A 296 3.23 60.69 6.16
C THR A 296 4.40 60.84 5.20
N LYS A 297 4.58 59.88 4.29
CA LYS A 297 5.62 59.97 3.24
C LYS A 297 5.47 61.23 2.39
N ALA A 298 4.23 61.68 2.17
CA ALA A 298 3.90 62.91 1.46
C ALA A 298 4.33 64.19 2.21
N LYS A 299 4.32 64.20 3.56
CA LYS A 299 4.73 65.36 4.37
C LYS A 299 6.24 65.54 4.49
N LEU A 300 7.02 64.47 4.29
CA LEU A 300 8.47 64.49 4.51
C LEU A 300 9.24 65.21 3.39
N ASN A 301 8.79 65.18 2.13
CA ASN A 301 9.47 65.84 1.00
C ASN A 301 11.02 65.61 0.97
N GLY A 302 11.47 64.38 1.26
CA GLY A 302 12.89 64.01 1.34
C GLY A 302 13.58 64.22 2.70
N LYS A 303 12.89 64.75 3.71
CA LYS A 303 13.38 64.92 5.09
C LYS A 303 13.16 63.67 5.93
N THR A 304 13.95 63.50 6.99
CA THR A 304 13.73 62.46 8.02
C THR A 304 12.71 62.90 9.07
N LEU A 305 12.22 61.95 9.86
CA LEU A 305 11.41 62.22 11.05
C LEU A 305 12.10 63.20 12.02
N SER A 306 13.42 63.04 12.20
CA SER A 306 14.23 63.95 13.02
C SER A 306 14.25 65.39 12.48
N ASP A 307 14.35 65.55 11.15
CA ASP A 307 14.34 66.87 10.49
C ASP A 307 12.99 67.59 10.63
N THR A 308 11.91 66.85 10.90
CA THR A 308 10.55 67.39 11.00
C THR A 308 10.15 67.72 12.45
N LEU A 309 10.69 66.99 13.44
CA LEU A 309 10.47 67.26 14.87
C LEU A 309 11.40 68.33 15.44
N GLY A 310 12.57 68.57 14.85
CA GLY A 310 13.50 69.62 15.29
C GLY A 310 13.86 69.49 16.78
N LEU A 311 13.68 70.59 17.54
CA LEU A 311 14.04 70.69 18.96
C LEU A 311 13.28 69.74 19.90
N ILE A 312 12.12 69.21 19.48
CA ILE A 312 11.32 68.27 20.29
C ILE A 312 11.54 66.80 19.90
N ASN A 313 12.50 66.51 19.00
CA ASN A 313 12.77 65.16 18.52
C ASN A 313 13.09 64.16 19.63
N ASP A 314 13.86 64.58 20.64
CA ASP A 314 14.24 63.74 21.76
C ASP A 314 13.10 63.56 22.79
N GLN A 315 12.03 64.37 22.72
CA GLN A 315 10.84 64.19 23.55
C GLN A 315 9.92 63.05 23.10
N GLY A 316 10.18 62.48 21.91
CA GLY A 316 9.50 61.29 21.40
C GLY A 316 10.31 60.00 21.53
N LYS A 317 11.48 60.05 22.18
CA LYS A 317 12.37 58.89 22.36
C LYS A 317 12.24 58.36 23.77
N PHE A 318 11.92 57.08 23.88
CA PHE A 318 11.62 56.39 25.13
C PHE A 318 12.62 55.26 25.35
N LEU A 319 13.19 55.18 26.56
CA LEU A 319 13.98 54.05 27.03
C LEU A 319 13.07 53.14 27.85
N PHE A 320 13.03 51.86 27.49
CA PHE A 320 12.29 50.83 28.21
C PHE A 320 13.29 49.95 28.97
N THR A 321 13.30 50.06 30.30
CA THR A 321 14.10 49.21 31.17
C THR A 321 13.17 48.26 31.92
N TYR A 322 13.35 46.96 31.73
CA TYR A 322 12.39 45.94 32.14
C TYR A 322 13.01 44.86 33.02
N TRP A 323 12.28 44.47 34.08
CA TRP A 323 12.61 43.38 35.00
C TRP A 323 11.64 42.21 34.79
N PRO A 324 12.03 41.18 34.02
CA PRO A 324 11.13 40.11 33.62
C PRO A 324 10.69 39.22 34.78
N SER A 325 11.47 39.14 35.85
CA SER A 325 11.15 38.33 37.02
C SER A 325 9.88 38.75 37.77
N ILE A 326 9.63 40.05 37.82
CA ILE A 326 8.56 40.66 38.63
C ILE A 326 7.55 41.43 37.78
N ASP A 327 7.61 41.30 36.44
CA ASP A 327 6.78 42.03 35.48
C ASP A 327 6.75 43.55 35.73
N SER A 328 7.93 44.14 35.93
CA SER A 328 8.06 45.58 36.21
C SER A 328 8.83 46.29 35.11
N LEU A 329 8.28 47.40 34.64
CA LEU A 329 8.82 48.24 33.58
C LEU A 329 9.04 49.65 34.12
N VAL A 330 10.13 50.26 33.69
CA VAL A 330 10.42 51.68 33.81
C VAL A 330 10.54 52.25 32.41
N ILE A 331 9.82 53.34 32.15
CA ILE A 331 9.88 54.07 30.89
C ILE A 331 10.42 55.47 31.17
N GLN A 332 11.52 55.82 30.52
CA GLN A 332 12.12 57.15 30.61
C GLN A 332 12.11 57.85 29.25
N VAL A 333 11.92 59.16 29.24
CA VAL A 333 12.01 59.96 28.02
C VAL A 333 13.42 60.55 27.91
N ALA A 334 14.00 60.53 26.70
CA ALA A 334 15.35 61.05 26.46
C ALA A 334 15.47 62.54 26.79
N GLN A 335 14.40 63.30 26.54
CA GLN A 335 14.31 64.71 26.92
C GLN A 335 12.90 65.10 27.39
N ALA A 336 12.80 65.85 28.48
CA ALA A 336 11.60 66.59 28.85
C ALA A 336 11.95 68.08 29.03
N THR A 337 11.22 68.97 28.34
CA THR A 337 11.45 70.42 28.40
C THR A 337 10.36 71.10 29.21
N TYR A 338 10.75 71.78 30.27
CA TYR A 338 9.88 72.55 31.16
C TYR A 338 10.09 74.05 30.94
N LEU A 339 9.05 74.85 31.14
CA LEU A 339 9.15 76.31 31.10
C LEU A 339 9.47 76.87 32.48
N ASN A 340 10.36 77.85 32.51
CA ASN A 340 10.65 78.63 33.71
C ASN A 340 9.63 79.79 33.78
N GLY A 341 8.71 79.78 34.76
CA GLY A 341 7.84 80.95 35.03
C GLY A 341 6.38 80.94 34.54
N ASN A 342 5.74 79.77 34.37
CA ASN A 342 4.27 79.60 34.33
C ASN A 342 3.45 80.28 33.21
N THR A 343 3.82 80.17 31.94
CA THR A 343 2.90 80.43 30.79
C THR A 343 3.07 79.39 29.67
N TYR A 344 2.02 79.12 28.89
CA TYR A 344 1.89 78.00 27.94
C TYR A 344 2.95 77.95 26.82
N PHE A 345 3.55 76.78 26.57
CA PHE A 345 4.56 76.55 25.52
C PHE A 345 4.00 76.66 24.09
N SER A 346 2.69 76.53 23.91
CA SER A 346 2.05 76.52 22.58
C SER A 346 2.19 77.84 21.82
N GLU A 347 2.53 78.93 22.51
CA GLU A 347 2.77 80.25 21.91
C GLU A 347 4.28 80.53 21.83
N SER A 348 4.88 80.09 20.72
CA SER A 348 6.19 80.52 20.18
C SER A 348 7.48 79.77 20.59
N LEU A 349 7.72 78.61 19.94
CA LEU A 349 9.05 77.97 19.85
C LEU A 349 10.12 78.90 19.25
N ALA A 350 9.72 79.95 18.52
CA ALA A 350 10.60 80.89 17.83
C ALA A 350 11.07 82.08 18.70
N SER A 351 10.50 82.30 19.90
CA SER A 351 10.81 83.47 20.75
C SER A 351 11.50 83.15 22.07
N LEU A 352 11.79 81.88 22.34
CA LEU A 352 12.44 81.47 23.59
C LEU A 352 13.92 81.87 23.58
N GLY A 353 14.32 82.69 24.55
CA GLY A 353 15.70 83.08 24.79
C GLY A 353 16.44 82.06 25.67
N THR A 354 17.76 82.22 25.75
CA THR A 354 18.62 81.41 26.63
C THR A 354 18.23 81.65 28.09
N GLY A 355 17.56 80.69 28.73
CA GLY A 355 17.15 80.76 30.15
C GLY A 355 15.65 80.55 30.42
N ASP A 356 14.81 80.56 29.40
CA ASP A 356 13.34 80.47 29.53
C ASP A 356 12.82 79.03 29.72
N THR A 357 13.65 78.03 29.41
CA THR A 357 13.31 76.62 29.53
C THR A 357 14.40 75.84 30.24
N THR A 358 14.00 74.79 30.95
CA THR A 358 14.90 73.77 31.49
C THR A 358 14.66 72.45 30.76
N SER A 359 15.62 72.04 29.92
CA SER A 359 15.61 70.71 29.29
C SER A 359 16.36 69.71 30.17
N ILE A 360 15.66 68.66 30.57
CA ILE A 360 16.24 67.54 31.30
C ILE A 360 16.62 66.48 30.27
N LYS A 361 17.93 66.22 30.13
CA LYS A 361 18.50 65.31 29.11
C LYS A 361 19.28 64.12 29.71
N SER A 362 19.47 64.12 31.03
CA SER A 362 20.19 63.07 31.77
C SER A 362 19.21 62.30 32.64
N ASN A 363 19.37 60.97 32.66
CA ASN A 363 18.56 60.06 33.46
C ASN A 363 18.95 60.03 34.94
N ALA A 364 20.09 60.65 35.31
CA ALA A 364 20.65 60.58 36.67
C ALA A 364 20.00 61.52 37.68
N ASP A 365 19.37 62.61 37.22
CA ASP A 365 18.80 63.64 38.08
C ASP A 365 17.56 64.28 37.41
N LYS A 366 16.38 64.03 38.01
CA LYS A 366 15.14 64.84 37.93
C LYS A 366 14.22 64.58 36.71
N LYS A 367 12.93 64.37 37.00
CA LYS A 367 11.71 64.50 36.14
C LYS A 367 11.70 63.97 34.69
N ASN A 368 12.02 62.69 34.44
CA ASN A 368 11.89 62.08 33.11
C ASN A 368 11.16 60.71 33.04
N TYR A 369 10.56 60.24 34.14
CA TYR A 369 9.84 58.97 34.19
C TYR A 369 8.40 59.14 33.70
N VAL A 370 7.95 58.24 32.82
CA VAL A 370 6.51 58.07 32.55
C VAL A 370 5.87 57.46 33.80
N THR A 371 4.90 58.16 34.38
CA THR A 371 4.19 57.72 35.58
C THR A 371 2.76 58.23 35.60
N VAL A 372 1.96 57.77 36.55
CA VAL A 372 0.66 58.34 36.89
C VAL A 372 0.81 59.30 38.07
N GLN A 373 0.08 60.42 38.03
CA GLN A 373 0.00 61.41 39.11
C GLN A 373 -1.45 61.76 39.43
N ASP A 374 -1.71 62.06 40.70
CA ASP A 374 -2.99 62.60 41.16
C ASP A 374 -3.06 64.08 40.80
N LEU A 375 -3.85 64.42 39.78
CA LEU A 375 -4.09 65.82 39.43
C LEU A 375 -5.02 66.49 40.45
N VAL A 376 -6.08 65.78 40.86
CA VAL A 376 -6.99 66.18 41.95
C VAL A 376 -7.27 64.97 42.82
N LYS A 377 -6.55 64.88 43.95
CA LYS A 377 -6.58 63.72 44.85
C LYS A 377 -7.97 63.47 45.47
N ALA A 378 -8.73 64.53 45.75
CA ALA A 378 -10.07 64.42 46.34
C ALA A 378 -11.08 63.76 45.39
N ASP A 379 -10.93 63.97 44.08
CA ASP A 379 -11.86 63.49 43.04
C ASP A 379 -11.32 62.25 42.30
N ASP A 380 -10.20 61.69 42.80
CA ASP A 380 -9.47 60.56 42.19
C ASP A 380 -9.16 60.80 40.69
N ILE A 381 -8.90 62.06 40.31
CA ILE A 381 -8.51 62.43 38.94
C ILE A 381 -7.02 62.13 38.77
N ARG A 382 -6.71 61.12 37.96
CA ARG A 382 -5.35 60.63 37.69
C ARG A 382 -4.99 60.81 36.24
N ILE A 383 -3.77 61.29 35.98
CA ILE A 383 -3.24 61.53 34.63
C ILE A 383 -1.91 60.81 34.44
N VAL A 384 -1.57 60.47 33.21
CA VAL A 384 -0.27 59.91 32.83
C VAL A 384 0.61 61.08 32.39
N THR A 385 1.78 61.22 33.01
CA THR A 385 2.66 62.39 32.88
C THR A 385 4.13 61.97 32.96
N ILE A 386 5.02 62.95 32.76
CA ILE A 386 6.44 62.84 33.10
C ILE A 386 6.70 63.39 34.50
N TYR A 387 7.36 62.62 35.37
CA TYR A 387 7.69 63.04 36.73
C TYR A 387 9.04 62.53 37.24
N GLY A 388 9.47 63.04 38.39
CA GLY A 388 10.79 62.74 38.98
C GLY A 388 10.88 61.43 39.74
N LYS A 389 9.75 60.73 39.87
CA LYS A 389 9.64 59.44 40.53
C LYS A 389 8.63 58.59 39.78
N LYS A 390 8.86 57.28 39.77
CA LYS A 390 7.87 56.28 39.39
C LYS A 390 6.92 56.08 40.57
N GLU A 391 5.65 56.42 40.39
CA GLU A 391 4.59 56.32 41.43
C GLU A 391 3.56 55.21 41.11
N THR A 392 3.66 54.59 39.93
CA THR A 392 2.80 53.47 39.49
C THR A 392 3.65 52.34 38.94
N GLU A 393 3.23 51.09 39.19
CA GLU A 393 3.85 49.93 38.56
C GLU A 393 3.31 49.76 37.14
N ILE A 394 4.22 49.60 36.19
CA ILE A 394 3.92 49.37 34.79
C ILE A 394 4.46 47.98 34.44
N GLY A 395 3.73 47.19 33.68
CA GLY A 395 4.17 45.85 33.27
C GLY A 395 3.59 45.43 31.92
N PHE A 396 4.15 44.37 31.35
CA PHE A 396 3.61 43.75 30.12
C PHE A 396 2.53 42.70 30.41
N GLY A 397 2.40 42.26 31.66
CA GLY A 397 1.68 41.03 31.98
C GLY A 397 2.52 39.78 31.71
N TYR A 398 3.84 39.91 31.59
CA TYR A 398 4.75 38.82 31.26
C TYR A 398 5.05 38.01 32.53
N LYS A 399 4.18 37.04 32.83
CA LYS A 399 4.20 36.19 34.02
C LYS A 399 3.87 34.75 33.69
N GLY A 400 4.09 33.84 34.63
CA GLY A 400 3.82 32.41 34.47
C GLY A 400 4.60 31.77 33.31
N CYS A 401 4.37 30.48 33.07
CA CYS A 401 5.19 29.67 32.16
C CYS A 401 4.49 29.29 30.85
N GLU A 402 3.57 30.12 30.37
CA GLU A 402 3.12 30.03 28.98
C GLU A 402 4.34 30.17 28.04
N PRO A 403 4.56 29.21 27.14
CA PRO A 403 5.73 29.17 26.28
C PRO A 403 5.73 30.33 25.29
N VAL A 404 6.93 30.74 24.90
CA VAL A 404 7.16 31.72 23.84
C VAL A 404 6.94 31.03 22.49
N SER A 405 6.01 31.52 21.68
CA SER A 405 5.70 30.91 20.37
C SER A 405 6.67 31.43 19.31
N ASP A 406 7.48 30.55 18.73
CA ASP A 406 8.41 30.86 17.64
C ASP A 406 7.93 30.33 16.26
N GLY A 407 6.64 30.00 16.16
CA GLY A 407 6.00 29.50 14.94
C GLY A 407 6.31 28.04 14.60
N ARG A 408 7.10 27.33 15.42
CA ARG A 408 7.30 25.89 15.29
C ARG A 408 6.00 25.14 15.50
N ALA A 409 5.89 24.05 14.77
CA ALA A 409 4.81 23.10 14.91
C ALA A 409 5.34 21.70 14.57
N SER A 410 4.49 20.70 14.70
CA SER A 410 4.81 19.31 14.39
C SER A 410 3.69 18.69 13.57
N LEU A 411 4.08 17.79 12.66
CA LEU A 411 3.16 16.93 11.94
C LEU A 411 2.79 15.72 12.79
N ASP A 412 1.57 15.23 12.65
CA ASP A 412 1.16 13.96 13.23
C ASP A 412 1.89 12.80 12.56
N GLU A 413 2.08 11.72 13.31
CA GLU A 413 2.77 10.53 12.82
C GLU A 413 1.95 9.83 11.74
N GLY A 414 2.62 9.34 10.69
CA GLY A 414 1.93 8.63 9.61
C GLY A 414 2.69 8.56 8.29
N LEU A 415 1.96 8.17 7.25
CA LEU A 415 2.43 8.07 5.88
C LEU A 415 1.86 9.22 5.04
N TYR A 416 2.72 9.94 4.34
CA TYR A 416 2.40 11.20 3.67
C TYR A 416 2.84 11.24 2.21
N PHE A 417 2.09 11.99 1.41
CA PHE A 417 2.61 12.68 0.24
C PHE A 417 3.08 14.08 0.67
N ILE A 418 4.24 14.49 0.17
CA ILE A 418 4.78 15.84 0.37
C ILE A 418 4.71 16.56 -0.98
N MET A 419 4.05 17.71 -1.03
CA MET A 419 3.83 18.46 -2.26
C MET A 419 4.28 19.91 -2.14
N ASN A 420 4.67 20.51 -3.27
CA ASN A 420 4.92 21.95 -3.36
C ASN A 420 3.66 22.71 -3.83
N LYS A 421 3.75 24.05 -3.90
CA LYS A 421 2.65 24.92 -4.35
C LYS A 421 2.18 24.65 -5.79
N ALA A 422 3.05 24.10 -6.65
CA ALA A 422 2.70 23.75 -8.02
C ALA A 422 1.97 22.39 -8.14
N GLY A 423 1.73 21.70 -7.01
CA GLY A 423 1.10 20.37 -7.01
C GLY A 423 2.05 19.24 -7.40
N GLN A 424 3.36 19.49 -7.44
CA GLN A 424 4.36 18.44 -7.68
C GLN A 424 4.63 17.67 -6.39
N TYR A 425 4.85 16.37 -6.53
CA TYR A 425 5.15 15.46 -5.43
C TYR A 425 6.66 15.39 -5.21
N LEU A 426 7.09 15.37 -3.95
CA LEU A 426 8.46 15.03 -3.60
C LEU A 426 8.64 13.51 -3.73
N ALA A 427 9.57 13.07 -4.56
CA ALA A 427 9.84 11.65 -4.76
C ALA A 427 11.28 11.41 -5.22
N SER A 428 11.70 10.14 -5.21
CA SER A 428 12.90 9.68 -5.92
C SER A 428 12.50 8.73 -7.06
N PRO A 429 12.22 9.26 -8.27
CA PRO A 429 11.85 8.45 -9.44
C PRO A 429 12.90 7.41 -9.81
N ILE A 430 12.53 6.47 -10.68
CA ILE A 430 13.41 5.38 -11.15
C ILE A 430 14.77 5.89 -11.65
N HIS A 431 14.80 7.02 -12.35
CA HIS A 431 16.05 7.58 -12.90
C HIS A 431 16.97 8.23 -11.86
N VAL A 432 16.48 8.51 -10.65
CA VAL A 432 17.30 8.99 -9.52
C VAL A 432 17.68 7.86 -8.58
N ASN A 433 16.79 6.88 -8.41
CA ASN A 433 17.03 5.64 -7.68
C ASN A 433 17.61 5.84 -6.27
N GLY A 434 17.04 6.79 -5.51
CA GLY A 434 17.43 7.02 -4.11
C GLY A 434 18.66 7.90 -3.90
N ALA A 435 19.28 8.42 -4.97
CA ALA A 435 20.40 9.35 -4.85
C ALA A 435 19.99 10.69 -4.22
N GLU A 436 18.82 11.21 -4.59
CA GLU A 436 18.22 12.43 -4.05
C GLU A 436 16.68 12.39 -4.15
N ALA A 437 16.03 13.38 -3.55
CA ALA A 437 14.61 13.65 -3.72
C ALA A 437 14.43 14.88 -4.61
N GLN A 438 13.44 14.84 -5.51
CA GLN A 438 13.14 15.93 -6.43
C GLN A 438 11.63 16.18 -6.54
N TRP A 439 11.26 17.34 -7.07
CA TRP A 439 9.86 17.68 -7.37
C TRP A 439 9.43 17.03 -8.68
N VAL A 440 8.42 16.18 -8.62
CA VAL A 440 7.94 15.36 -9.74
C VAL A 440 6.49 15.71 -10.04
N THR A 441 6.22 16.02 -11.31
CA THR A 441 4.86 16.20 -11.81
C THR A 441 4.20 14.83 -11.98
N VAL A 442 3.13 14.58 -11.24
CA VAL A 442 2.30 13.38 -11.39
C VAL A 442 1.14 13.70 -12.33
N LYS A 443 0.96 12.89 -13.36
CA LYS A 443 -0.21 12.99 -14.23
C LYS A 443 -1.34 12.11 -13.69
N ALA A 444 -2.42 12.74 -13.26
CA ALA A 444 -3.62 12.04 -12.79
C ALA A 444 -4.16 11.11 -13.90
N GLY A 445 -4.46 9.86 -13.56
CA GLY A 445 -4.95 8.84 -14.49
C GLY A 445 -3.88 8.09 -15.30
N GLU A 446 -2.62 8.55 -15.29
CA GLU A 446 -1.48 7.83 -15.89
C GLU A 446 -0.53 7.25 -14.80
N GLN A 447 -0.68 7.70 -13.56
CA GLN A 447 0.13 7.30 -12.41
C GLN A 447 -0.72 7.28 -11.15
N LEU A 448 -0.41 6.36 -10.24
CA LEU A 448 -1.08 6.20 -8.95
C LEU A 448 -0.03 6.20 -7.82
N PRO A 449 0.31 7.38 -7.24
CA PRO A 449 1.33 7.48 -6.19
C PRO A 449 1.08 6.61 -4.94
N ALA A 450 -0.17 6.23 -4.68
CA ALA A 450 -0.53 5.31 -3.60
C ALA A 450 0.05 3.90 -3.79
N HIS A 451 0.35 3.49 -5.03
CA HIS A 451 1.03 2.24 -5.34
C HIS A 451 2.55 2.37 -5.44
N MET A 452 3.09 3.58 -5.40
CA MET A 452 4.51 3.85 -5.70
C MET A 452 5.24 4.35 -4.45
N PRO A 453 5.94 3.46 -3.69
CA PRO A 453 6.57 3.83 -2.42
C PRO A 453 7.62 4.94 -2.51
N ALA A 454 8.26 5.16 -3.67
CA ALA A 454 9.14 6.29 -3.91
C ALA A 454 8.50 7.67 -3.70
N TYR A 455 7.17 7.77 -3.76
CA TYR A 455 6.40 9.01 -3.55
C TYR A 455 5.92 9.16 -2.10
N GLN A 456 6.11 8.13 -1.27
CA GLN A 456 5.53 8.05 0.06
C GLN A 456 6.60 8.29 1.12
N TRP A 457 6.25 9.11 2.10
CA TRP A 457 7.15 9.55 3.16
C TRP A 457 6.58 9.20 4.53
N THR A 458 7.36 8.52 5.35
CA THR A 458 7.00 8.30 6.75
C THR A 458 7.40 9.51 7.58
N VAL A 459 6.52 9.92 8.48
CA VAL A 459 6.73 11.05 9.38
C VAL A 459 6.58 10.55 10.82
N LEU A 460 7.61 10.74 11.64
CA LEU A 460 7.61 10.40 13.07
C LEU A 460 8.02 11.60 13.91
N LYS A 461 7.41 11.78 15.09
CA LYS A 461 7.89 12.78 16.05
C LYS A 461 9.14 12.24 16.74
N THR A 462 10.16 13.10 16.87
CA THR A 462 11.36 12.79 17.67
C THR A 462 11.10 12.95 19.17
N GLN A 463 10.08 13.71 19.55
CA GLN A 463 9.68 13.98 20.93
C GLN A 463 8.18 13.68 21.10
N SER A 464 7.84 12.83 22.07
CA SER A 464 6.48 12.29 22.23
C SER A 464 5.77 12.72 23.51
N ASN A 465 6.40 13.50 24.39
CA ASN A 465 5.73 14.01 25.58
C ASN A 465 4.73 15.13 25.21
N ASP A 466 3.64 15.26 25.97
CA ASP A 466 2.50 16.13 25.62
C ASP A 466 2.86 17.61 25.41
N ARG A 467 3.91 18.10 26.06
CA ARG A 467 4.36 19.51 25.93
C ARG A 467 5.22 19.76 24.70
N LEU A 468 5.97 18.75 24.23
CA LEU A 468 6.83 18.85 23.05
C LEU A 468 6.20 18.28 21.78
N ALA A 469 5.28 17.32 21.89
CA ALA A 469 4.63 16.72 20.74
C ALA A 469 3.97 17.74 19.77
N PRO A 470 3.47 18.90 20.20
CA PRO A 470 2.96 19.94 19.30
C PRO A 470 4.03 20.68 18.49
N THR A 471 5.28 20.73 18.96
CA THR A 471 6.41 21.49 18.35
C THR A 471 7.60 20.61 17.98
N SER A 472 7.49 19.29 18.21
CA SER A 472 8.52 18.29 17.96
C SER A 472 9.03 18.36 16.52
N PRO A 473 10.35 18.32 16.30
CA PRO A 473 10.90 17.97 15.00
C PRO A 473 10.34 16.63 14.51
N ASN A 474 10.30 16.48 13.19
CA ASN A 474 9.80 15.28 12.53
C ASN A 474 10.95 14.55 11.82
N GLU A 475 11.16 13.27 12.11
CA GLU A 475 11.93 12.35 11.25
C GLU A 475 11.09 12.09 9.99
N VAL A 476 11.59 12.54 8.84
CA VAL A 476 10.96 12.35 7.53
C VAL A 476 11.82 11.39 6.73
N ALA A 477 11.25 10.28 6.28
CA ALA A 477 11.99 9.25 5.55
C ALA A 477 11.21 8.74 4.33
N ASN A 478 11.89 8.51 3.21
CA ASN A 478 11.28 7.91 2.03
C ASN A 478 10.98 6.43 2.27
N ARG A 479 9.80 5.95 1.86
CA ARG A 479 9.40 4.56 2.09
C ARG A 479 10.19 3.56 1.25
N GLU A 480 10.62 3.91 0.03
CA GLU A 480 11.41 3.04 -0.84
C GLU A 480 12.93 3.13 -0.59
N PHE A 481 13.44 4.30 -0.21
CA PHE A 481 14.88 4.55 -0.11
C PHE A 481 15.29 5.01 1.29
N ALA A 482 15.80 4.08 2.10
CA ALA A 482 16.14 4.34 3.51
C ALA A 482 17.22 5.43 3.70
N SER A 483 18.09 5.65 2.71
CA SER A 483 19.10 6.72 2.72
C SER A 483 18.50 8.12 2.67
N LEU A 484 17.27 8.27 2.16
CA LEU A 484 16.56 9.54 2.08
C LEU A 484 15.78 9.78 3.38
N THR A 485 16.50 10.11 4.45
CA THR A 485 15.96 10.38 5.78
C THR A 485 16.62 11.61 6.39
N GLU A 486 15.82 12.52 6.94
CA GLU A 486 16.31 13.70 7.68
C GLU A 486 15.33 14.08 8.80
N THR A 487 15.86 14.59 9.91
CA THR A 487 15.03 15.22 10.96
C THR A 487 14.87 16.69 10.64
N ILE A 488 13.63 17.12 10.37
CA ILE A 488 13.32 18.50 10.00
C ILE A 488 12.43 19.17 11.05
N GLN A 489 12.61 20.47 11.25
CA GLN A 489 11.66 21.29 11.99
C GLN A 489 10.72 21.99 11.00
N VAL A 490 9.42 21.74 11.16
CA VAL A 490 8.39 22.45 10.40
C VAL A 490 7.88 23.66 11.18
N TYR A 491 7.47 24.68 10.43
CA TYR A 491 6.87 25.91 10.93
C TYR A 491 5.53 26.14 10.25
N LYS A 492 4.60 26.74 10.99
CA LYS A 492 3.26 27.05 10.50
C LYS A 492 2.79 28.40 11.02
N ALA A 493 2.64 29.37 10.13
CA ALA A 493 2.06 30.65 10.48
C ALA A 493 0.59 30.50 10.89
N ALA A 494 0.12 31.32 11.82
CA ALA A 494 -1.26 31.29 12.30
C ALA A 494 -2.25 31.42 11.12
N GLY A 495 -3.13 30.43 10.96
CA GLY A 495 -4.12 30.38 9.88
C GLY A 495 -3.59 29.89 8.52
N ALA A 496 -2.30 29.58 8.37
CA ALA A 496 -1.75 29.06 7.12
C ALA A 496 -2.19 27.61 6.84
N LYS A 497 -2.41 27.29 5.55
CA LYS A 497 -2.71 25.93 5.07
C LYS A 497 -1.46 25.13 4.68
N TYR A 498 -0.30 25.78 4.66
CA TYR A 498 0.98 25.20 4.24
C TYR A 498 2.00 25.33 5.37
N TRP A 499 3.10 24.63 5.19
CA TRP A 499 4.23 24.55 6.11
C TRP A 499 5.49 25.10 5.44
N SER A 500 6.47 25.48 6.26
CA SER A 500 7.82 25.79 5.80
C SER A 500 8.84 24.99 6.62
N ALA A 501 9.95 24.60 6.00
CA ALA A 501 11.06 23.93 6.65
C ALA A 501 12.36 24.26 5.91
N SER A 502 13.47 24.25 6.64
CA SER A 502 14.82 24.23 6.04
C SER A 502 15.32 22.79 6.12
N SER A 503 15.79 22.25 5.00
CA SER A 503 16.16 20.84 4.86
C SER A 503 17.16 20.69 3.73
N THR A 504 18.04 19.69 3.84
CA THR A 504 18.93 19.26 2.74
C THR A 504 18.30 18.17 1.89
N LEU A 505 17.38 17.39 2.46
CA LEU A 505 16.59 16.36 1.79
C LEU A 505 15.51 16.93 0.87
N ILE A 506 14.83 18.00 1.29
CA ILE A 506 13.72 18.62 0.55
C ILE A 506 14.25 19.81 -0.27
N PRO A 507 14.16 19.79 -1.61
CA PRO A 507 14.57 20.93 -2.42
C PRO A 507 13.82 22.21 -2.05
N ALA A 508 14.52 23.34 -2.07
CA ALA A 508 14.00 24.63 -1.61
C ALA A 508 12.68 25.02 -2.31
N THR A 509 11.71 25.47 -1.51
CA THR A 509 10.38 25.90 -1.95
C THR A 509 9.75 26.85 -0.93
N ASP A 510 8.87 27.73 -1.38
CA ASP A 510 8.17 28.70 -0.52
C ASP A 510 7.06 28.07 0.34
N SER A 511 6.56 26.88 -0.05
CA SER A 511 5.42 26.24 0.62
C SER A 511 5.43 24.72 0.47
N LEU A 512 5.22 24.04 1.59
CA LEU A 512 5.12 22.58 1.69
C LEU A 512 3.71 22.17 2.13
N PHE A 513 3.17 21.15 1.47
CA PHE A 513 1.89 20.54 1.79
C PHE A 513 2.13 19.07 2.17
N PHE A 514 1.86 18.74 3.42
CA PHE A 514 1.90 17.37 3.93
C PHE A 514 0.48 16.83 3.95
N VAL A 515 0.18 15.84 3.12
CA VAL A 515 -1.13 15.20 3.03
C VAL A 515 -0.97 13.73 3.36
N GLN A 516 -1.67 13.24 4.39
CA GLN A 516 -1.63 11.80 4.68
C GLN A 516 -2.16 11.03 3.48
N VAL A 517 -1.53 9.90 3.14
CA VAL A 517 -1.90 9.12 1.93
C VAL A 517 -3.39 8.77 1.94
N LYS A 518 -3.94 8.38 3.09
CA LYS A 518 -5.37 8.06 3.27
C LYS A 518 -6.33 9.24 3.03
N ASP A 519 -5.84 10.47 3.15
CA ASP A 519 -6.61 11.71 3.02
C ASP A 519 -6.40 12.40 1.66
N ALA A 520 -5.53 11.83 0.82
CA ALA A 520 -5.22 12.37 -0.50
C ALA A 520 -6.39 12.19 -1.49
N GLU A 521 -6.57 13.17 -2.38
CA GLU A 521 -7.56 13.10 -3.45
C GLU A 521 -7.31 11.87 -4.34
N GLY A 522 -8.36 11.15 -4.71
CA GLY A 522 -8.26 9.85 -5.42
C GLY A 522 -7.99 8.63 -4.52
N VAL A 523 -7.57 8.83 -3.26
CA VAL A 523 -7.41 7.75 -2.26
C VAL A 523 -8.51 7.81 -1.20
N LYS A 524 -8.86 9.02 -0.77
CA LYS A 524 -9.83 9.26 0.30
C LYS A 524 -11.17 8.60 0.01
N GLY A 525 -11.62 7.75 0.94
CA GLY A 525 -12.87 7.00 0.81
C GLY A 525 -12.76 5.66 0.07
N ASN A 526 -11.62 5.35 -0.55
CA ASN A 526 -11.37 4.04 -1.15
C ASN A 526 -10.65 3.11 -0.15
N ALA A 527 -11.41 2.26 0.53
CA ALA A 527 -10.88 1.37 1.56
C ALA A 527 -9.85 0.35 1.03
N ALA A 528 -10.03 -0.12 -0.21
CA ALA A 528 -9.10 -1.06 -0.84
C ALA A 528 -7.74 -0.40 -1.10
N LEU A 529 -7.75 0.78 -1.72
CA LEU A 529 -6.52 1.53 -2.02
C LEU A 529 -5.78 1.99 -0.76
N ILE A 530 -6.52 2.35 0.29
CA ILE A 530 -5.92 2.61 1.62
C ILE A 530 -5.28 1.34 2.19
N ALA A 531 -5.96 0.19 2.10
CA ALA A 531 -5.42 -1.08 2.57
C ALA A 531 -4.16 -1.48 1.78
N GLU A 532 -4.14 -1.31 0.45
CA GLU A 532 -2.97 -1.56 -0.38
C GLU A 532 -1.80 -0.66 0.02
N ALA A 533 -2.04 0.66 0.09
CA ALA A 533 -1.01 1.60 0.50
C ALA A 533 -0.43 1.28 1.89
N TYR A 534 -1.24 0.91 2.88
CA TYR A 534 -0.72 0.72 4.25
C TYR A 534 -0.31 -0.72 4.56
N GLN A 535 -1.04 -1.72 4.05
CA GLN A 535 -0.96 -3.12 4.49
C GLN A 535 -0.40 -4.09 3.46
N ASP A 536 -0.24 -3.69 2.20
CA ASP A 536 0.42 -4.54 1.22
C ASP A 536 1.94 -4.50 1.40
N SER A 537 2.53 -5.66 1.72
CA SER A 537 3.98 -5.81 1.81
C SER A 537 4.66 -5.87 0.44
N LEU A 538 3.91 -6.12 -0.64
CA LEU A 538 4.43 -6.28 -2.00
C LEU A 538 4.25 -5.02 -2.86
N LEU A 539 3.74 -3.93 -2.26
CA LEU A 539 3.46 -2.66 -2.90
C LEU A 539 4.64 -2.15 -3.76
N GLY A 540 4.33 -1.62 -4.93
CA GLY A 540 5.29 -1.01 -5.87
C GLY A 540 6.02 -1.96 -6.81
N TYR A 541 5.89 -3.28 -6.63
CA TYR A 541 6.50 -4.27 -7.51
C TYR A 541 5.51 -5.39 -7.84
N LYS A 542 5.45 -5.82 -9.11
CA LYS A 542 4.61 -6.95 -9.49
C LYS A 542 5.14 -8.21 -8.80
N ASN A 543 4.28 -8.82 -7.99
CA ASN A 543 4.45 -10.17 -7.50
C ASN A 543 3.56 -11.10 -8.31
N ILE A 544 4.13 -12.24 -8.68
CA ILE A 544 3.44 -13.33 -9.35
C ILE A 544 3.24 -14.45 -8.33
N PRO A 545 2.00 -14.66 -7.85
CA PRO A 545 1.69 -15.80 -7.01
C PRO A 545 2.10 -17.09 -7.71
N ASP A 546 2.63 -18.05 -6.96
CA ASP A 546 2.90 -19.40 -7.45
C ASP A 546 3.92 -19.49 -8.61
N ALA A 547 4.69 -18.41 -8.86
CA ALA A 547 5.74 -18.39 -9.89
C ALA A 547 6.82 -19.46 -9.67
N GLU A 548 7.03 -19.91 -8.43
CA GLU A 548 7.94 -21.01 -8.11
C GLU A 548 7.49 -22.36 -8.70
N PHE A 549 6.19 -22.52 -8.96
CA PHE A 549 5.60 -23.74 -9.50
C PHE A 549 5.52 -23.74 -11.04
N LEU A 550 5.90 -22.64 -11.69
CA LEU A 550 5.93 -22.51 -13.17
C LEU A 550 4.59 -22.84 -13.85
N LEU A 551 3.48 -22.51 -13.19
CA LEU A 551 2.14 -22.93 -13.59
C LEU A 551 1.54 -22.10 -14.72
N ARG A 552 2.03 -20.87 -14.93
CA ARG A 552 1.39 -19.86 -15.77
C ARG A 552 2.41 -19.14 -16.65
N GLU A 553 1.93 -18.69 -17.80
CA GLU A 553 2.67 -17.84 -18.73
C GLU A 553 2.02 -16.46 -18.77
N TYR A 554 2.81 -15.44 -19.11
CA TYR A 554 2.45 -14.04 -19.01
C TYR A 554 2.83 -13.30 -20.28
N ASN A 555 1.95 -12.44 -20.75
CA ASN A 555 2.25 -11.50 -21.82
C ASN A 555 2.59 -10.13 -21.23
N PHE A 556 3.41 -9.38 -21.97
CA PHE A 556 3.90 -8.05 -21.56
C PHE A 556 3.37 -7.02 -22.54
N LYS A 557 2.27 -6.37 -22.17
CA LYS A 557 1.60 -5.32 -22.94
C LYS A 557 2.32 -3.99 -22.74
N TYR A 558 2.88 -3.42 -23.79
CA TYR A 558 3.67 -2.18 -23.73
C TYR A 558 2.76 -0.94 -23.62
N LEU A 559 3.04 -0.06 -22.66
CA LEU A 559 2.35 1.23 -22.55
C LEU A 559 2.87 2.20 -23.59
N HIS A 560 2.05 2.51 -24.60
CA HIS A 560 2.39 3.46 -25.64
C HIS A 560 1.17 4.27 -26.12
N PRO A 561 1.29 5.61 -26.27
CA PRO A 561 0.13 6.48 -26.53
C PRO A 561 -0.56 6.22 -27.87
N TYR A 562 0.14 5.62 -28.84
CA TYR A 562 -0.41 5.31 -30.17
C TYR A 562 -0.83 3.84 -30.33
N ALA A 563 -0.73 3.03 -29.27
CA ALA A 563 -0.99 1.59 -29.31
C ALA A 563 -1.67 1.14 -28.01
N THR A 564 -2.92 1.56 -27.83
CA THR A 564 -3.79 1.20 -26.70
C THR A 564 -4.98 0.36 -27.16
N GLY A 565 -5.71 -0.23 -26.22
CA GLY A 565 -6.89 -1.06 -26.51
C GLY A 565 -6.55 -2.25 -27.41
N GLU A 566 -7.33 -2.46 -28.47
CA GLU A 566 -7.14 -3.55 -29.44
C GLU A 566 -5.83 -3.42 -30.25
N ASN A 567 -5.29 -2.20 -30.38
CA ASN A 567 -4.05 -1.92 -31.11
C ASN A 567 -2.80 -2.07 -30.23
N SER A 568 -2.95 -2.61 -29.01
CA SER A 568 -1.85 -2.76 -28.06
C SER A 568 -0.72 -3.60 -28.63
N LYS A 569 0.51 -3.18 -28.32
CA LYS A 569 1.72 -3.92 -28.68
C LYS A 569 2.25 -4.72 -27.51
N TYR A 570 2.83 -5.88 -27.82
CA TYR A 570 3.32 -6.83 -26.83
C TYR A 570 4.79 -7.12 -27.05
N LEU A 571 5.52 -7.36 -25.95
CA LEU A 571 6.86 -7.91 -26.01
C LEU A 571 6.81 -9.27 -26.70
N ALA A 572 7.68 -9.47 -27.69
CA ALA A 572 7.81 -10.71 -28.42
C ALA A 572 9.26 -10.94 -28.86
N LYS A 573 9.60 -12.19 -29.10
CA LYS A 573 10.81 -12.57 -29.83
C LYS A 573 10.62 -12.18 -31.30
N GLY A 574 11.67 -11.64 -31.91
CA GLY A 574 11.72 -11.36 -33.34
C GLY A 574 11.35 -12.61 -34.17
N ALA A 575 10.75 -12.38 -35.33
CA ALA A 575 10.43 -13.44 -36.29
C ALA A 575 11.70 -14.16 -36.78
N ASP A 576 11.53 -15.32 -37.40
CA ASP A 576 12.64 -16.16 -37.90
C ASP A 576 13.64 -16.59 -36.80
N LYS A 577 14.92 -16.75 -37.18
CA LYS A 577 16.05 -17.09 -36.31
C LYS A 577 16.53 -15.91 -35.46
N ASP A 578 15.82 -14.77 -35.48
CA ASP A 578 16.18 -13.63 -34.64
C ASP A 578 15.82 -13.93 -33.17
N SER A 579 16.80 -13.76 -32.30
CA SER A 579 16.62 -13.94 -30.86
C SER A 579 16.33 -12.62 -30.14
N LEU A 580 16.43 -11.48 -30.82
CA LEU A 580 16.18 -10.16 -30.22
C LEU A 580 14.72 -10.01 -29.81
N LEU A 581 14.50 -9.33 -28.69
CA LEU A 581 13.17 -8.94 -28.25
C LEU A 581 12.77 -7.59 -28.85
N ASN A 582 11.52 -7.46 -29.27
CA ASN A 582 10.91 -6.22 -29.74
C ASN A 582 9.47 -6.09 -29.23
N VAL A 583 8.81 -4.96 -29.54
CA VAL A 583 7.40 -4.71 -29.21
C VAL A 583 6.56 -4.41 -30.44
N LEU A 584 6.58 -5.30 -31.42
CA LEU A 584 5.81 -5.17 -32.67
C LEU A 584 4.54 -6.04 -32.70
N ALA A 585 4.53 -7.12 -31.91
CA ALA A 585 3.45 -8.10 -31.89
C ALA A 585 2.12 -7.49 -31.42
N ASN A 586 1.03 -7.86 -32.09
CA ASN A 586 -0.33 -7.58 -31.65
C ASN A 586 -0.81 -8.64 -30.66
N ALA A 587 -2.03 -8.51 -30.14
CA ALA A 587 -2.62 -9.50 -29.24
C ALA A 587 -2.69 -10.92 -29.83
N GLU A 588 -2.74 -11.05 -31.16
CA GLU A 588 -2.82 -12.32 -31.88
C GLU A 588 -1.46 -12.98 -32.10
N ASP A 589 -0.37 -12.20 -32.09
CA ASP A 589 1.00 -12.65 -32.36
C ASP A 589 1.91 -12.57 -31.12
N LYS A 590 1.31 -12.33 -29.94
CA LYS A 590 2.06 -12.13 -28.70
C LYS A 590 2.72 -13.42 -28.23
N ASP A 591 3.90 -13.29 -27.64
CA ASP A 591 4.53 -14.38 -26.91
C ASP A 591 4.03 -14.46 -25.47
N ALA A 592 3.98 -15.69 -24.95
CA ALA A 592 3.68 -15.98 -23.56
C ALA A 592 4.98 -16.42 -22.84
N PHE A 593 5.38 -15.68 -21.81
CA PHE A 593 6.64 -15.87 -21.09
C PHE A 593 6.40 -16.46 -19.72
N ARG A 594 7.28 -17.39 -19.29
CA ARG A 594 7.34 -17.85 -17.89
C ARG A 594 8.17 -16.89 -17.06
N LEU A 595 7.73 -16.66 -15.82
CA LEU A 595 8.44 -15.87 -14.83
C LEU A 595 9.05 -16.78 -13.77
N ILE A 596 10.34 -17.04 -13.90
CA ILE A 596 11.09 -17.94 -13.01
C ILE A 596 11.44 -17.19 -11.74
N TYR A 597 10.83 -17.56 -10.61
CA TYR A 597 11.09 -16.93 -9.32
C TYR A 597 12.55 -17.08 -8.88
N LYS A 598 13.20 -15.96 -8.49
CA LYS A 598 14.61 -15.90 -8.04
C LYS A 598 14.75 -15.36 -6.60
N GLY A 599 13.66 -15.40 -5.83
CA GLY A 599 13.62 -14.99 -4.42
C GLY A 599 12.97 -13.64 -4.17
N ILE A 600 12.68 -13.40 -2.90
CA ILE A 600 12.06 -12.18 -2.35
C ILE A 600 12.92 -11.62 -1.23
N THR A 601 13.01 -10.28 -1.15
CA THR A 601 13.80 -9.60 -0.12
C THR A 601 13.06 -8.39 0.44
N ASN A 602 13.36 -8.03 1.69
CA ASN A 602 12.91 -6.76 2.28
C ASN A 602 13.64 -5.59 1.61
N TYR A 603 12.96 -4.46 1.42
CA TYR A 603 13.58 -3.24 0.89
C TYR A 603 12.98 -1.97 1.54
N GLY A 604 13.65 -0.84 1.33
CA GLY A 604 13.21 0.47 1.78
C GLY A 604 13.25 0.70 3.28
N TYR A 605 12.39 1.59 3.76
CA TYR A 605 12.34 2.00 5.17
C TYR A 605 12.07 0.79 6.09
N THR A 606 12.94 0.59 7.08
CA THR A 606 12.82 -0.53 8.02
C THR A 606 11.67 -0.32 8.99
N VAL A 607 10.68 -1.21 8.94
CA VAL A 607 9.50 -1.20 9.80
C VAL A 607 9.58 -2.32 10.84
N ASN A 608 10.04 -1.97 12.05
CA ASN A 608 9.97 -2.87 13.20
C ASN A 608 8.60 -2.78 13.90
N ALA A 609 8.35 -3.60 14.93
CA ALA A 609 7.06 -3.64 15.63
C ALA A 609 6.63 -2.28 16.21
N ALA A 610 7.57 -1.49 16.74
CA ALA A 610 7.29 -0.16 17.29
C ALA A 610 6.88 0.83 16.20
N LYS A 611 7.59 0.84 15.06
CA LYS A 611 7.27 1.68 13.89
C LYS A 611 5.98 1.24 13.22
N ALA A 612 5.72 -0.07 13.09
CA ALA A 612 4.47 -0.61 12.57
C ALA A 612 3.27 -0.11 13.38
N LYS A 613 3.37 -0.11 14.72
CA LYS A 613 2.31 0.40 15.61
C LYS A 613 2.07 1.90 15.45
N ARG A 614 3.13 2.70 15.29
CA ARG A 614 3.03 4.17 15.16
C ARG A 614 2.53 4.61 13.78
N LEU A 615 3.02 3.98 12.72
CA LEU A 615 2.75 4.38 11.33
C LEU A 615 1.59 3.62 10.70
N GLY A 616 1.25 2.44 11.23
CA GLY A 616 0.23 1.56 10.65
C GLY A 616 0.63 0.96 9.31
N ILE A 617 1.93 0.80 9.00
CA ILE A 617 2.42 0.23 7.73
C ILE A 617 3.14 -1.10 7.90
N LYS A 618 3.25 -1.89 6.83
CA LYS A 618 4.09 -3.11 6.79
C LYS A 618 5.45 -2.89 6.14
N GLN A 619 6.40 -3.76 6.50
CA GLN A 619 7.70 -3.86 5.83
C GLN A 619 7.53 -4.25 4.36
N LEU A 620 8.08 -3.44 3.47
CA LEU A 620 8.03 -3.71 2.03
C LEU A 620 9.00 -4.82 1.62
N ARG A 621 8.57 -5.58 0.62
CA ARG A 621 9.23 -6.74 0.03
C ARG A 621 9.08 -6.74 -1.48
N ARG A 622 10.12 -7.15 -2.20
CA ARG A 622 10.11 -7.25 -3.67
C ARG A 622 10.68 -8.58 -4.13
N ALA A 623 10.01 -9.18 -5.11
CA ALA A 623 10.42 -10.42 -5.76
C ALA A 623 11.13 -10.13 -7.08
N ARG A 624 12.11 -10.96 -7.44
CA ARG A 624 12.79 -10.90 -8.74
C ARG A 624 12.54 -12.16 -9.56
N TYR A 625 12.51 -12.01 -10.88
CA TYR A 625 12.17 -13.06 -11.82
C TYR A 625 13.16 -13.10 -12.98
N ALA A 626 13.49 -14.29 -13.48
CA ALA A 626 14.06 -14.42 -14.83
C ALA A 626 12.90 -14.66 -15.82
N VAL A 627 12.95 -14.03 -16.99
CA VAL A 627 11.91 -14.15 -18.03
C VAL A 627 12.32 -15.26 -19.00
N GLN A 628 11.48 -16.26 -19.20
CA GLN A 628 11.77 -17.44 -20.03
C GLN A 628 10.74 -17.60 -21.16
N LEU A 629 11.21 -17.98 -22.35
CA LEU A 629 10.39 -18.44 -23.47
C LEU A 629 10.94 -19.78 -23.96
N GLY A 630 10.17 -20.85 -23.81
CA GLY A 630 10.65 -22.21 -24.06
C GLY A 630 11.87 -22.54 -23.18
N LEU A 631 13.01 -22.86 -23.81
CA LEU A 631 14.29 -23.08 -23.10
C LEU A 631 15.16 -21.84 -22.97
N ALA A 632 14.79 -20.74 -23.64
CA ALA A 632 15.59 -19.53 -23.71
C ALA A 632 15.20 -18.55 -22.60
N TYR A 633 16.19 -17.80 -22.10
CA TYR A 633 15.99 -16.76 -21.11
C TYR A 633 16.28 -15.39 -21.70
N MET A 634 15.52 -14.39 -21.28
CA MET A 634 15.81 -13.00 -21.57
C MET A 634 17.13 -12.61 -20.91
N ASP A 635 18.11 -12.22 -21.72
CA ASP A 635 19.43 -11.80 -21.25
C ASP A 635 20.00 -10.68 -22.13
N SER A 636 20.93 -9.92 -21.57
CA SER A 636 21.66 -8.89 -22.33
C SER A 636 22.54 -9.52 -23.41
N CYS A 637 22.45 -9.00 -24.63
CA CYS A 637 23.22 -9.46 -25.78
C CYS A 637 24.00 -8.31 -26.43
N ALA A 638 24.57 -8.57 -27.62
CA ALA A 638 25.34 -7.58 -28.36
C ALA A 638 24.54 -6.27 -28.59
N GLU A 639 25.26 -5.16 -28.78
CA GLU A 639 24.67 -3.83 -29.01
C GLU A 639 23.79 -3.31 -27.86
N ALA A 640 23.98 -3.83 -26.64
CA ALA A 640 23.19 -3.47 -25.47
C ALA A 640 21.68 -3.69 -25.70
N LYS A 641 21.29 -4.82 -26.31
CA LYS A 641 19.91 -5.24 -26.50
C LYS A 641 19.56 -6.41 -25.59
N TYR A 642 18.28 -6.68 -25.41
CA TYR A 642 17.78 -7.89 -24.78
C TYR A 642 17.32 -8.90 -25.84
N GLY A 643 17.69 -10.16 -25.65
CA GLY A 643 17.29 -11.26 -26.51
C GLY A 643 17.07 -12.55 -25.72
N MET A 644 16.56 -13.57 -26.40
CA MET A 644 16.29 -14.90 -25.86
C MET A 644 17.47 -15.83 -26.09
N ASN A 645 18.12 -16.26 -25.00
CA ASN A 645 19.32 -17.10 -25.04
C ASN A 645 19.12 -18.44 -24.30
N SER A 646 19.34 -19.56 -24.99
CA SER A 646 19.25 -20.92 -24.43
C SER A 646 20.55 -21.46 -23.82
N TYR A 647 21.68 -20.77 -24.01
CA TYR A 647 23.02 -21.23 -23.62
C TYR A 647 23.61 -20.43 -22.47
N ILE A 648 22.77 -20.05 -21.49
CA ILE A 648 23.20 -19.23 -20.35
C ILE A 648 23.26 -20.03 -19.05
N ASN A 649 24.37 -19.93 -18.33
CA ASN A 649 24.55 -20.60 -17.03
C ASN A 649 23.74 -19.93 -15.92
N ILE A 650 23.73 -18.59 -15.89
CA ILE A 650 22.99 -17.78 -14.90
C ILE A 650 22.29 -16.67 -15.68
N PRO A 651 20.97 -16.78 -15.94
CA PRO A 651 20.25 -15.75 -16.66
C PRO A 651 20.12 -14.47 -15.82
N ASP A 652 20.06 -13.33 -16.49
CA ASP A 652 19.61 -12.08 -15.88
C ASP A 652 18.27 -12.26 -15.15
N SER A 653 18.12 -11.51 -14.06
CA SER A 653 16.88 -11.43 -13.30
C SER A 653 16.45 -9.99 -13.15
N PHE A 654 15.14 -9.78 -12.98
CA PHE A 654 14.51 -8.47 -13.06
C PHE A 654 13.52 -8.26 -11.93
N TYR A 655 13.49 -7.02 -11.44
CA TYR A 655 12.41 -6.49 -10.65
C TYR A 655 11.40 -5.81 -11.57
N LEU A 656 10.12 -6.10 -11.36
CA LEU A 656 9.01 -5.54 -12.13
C LEU A 656 8.46 -4.35 -11.33
N LYS A 657 9.06 -3.17 -11.49
CA LYS A 657 8.77 -1.98 -10.65
C LYS A 657 7.66 -1.14 -11.26
N GLU A 658 6.60 -0.84 -10.51
CA GLU A 658 5.49 -0.03 -11.01
C GLU A 658 5.96 1.38 -11.35
N ASN A 659 5.56 1.89 -12.52
CA ASN A 659 5.90 3.23 -12.99
C ASN A 659 4.66 4.03 -13.44
N ASN A 660 3.65 3.33 -13.95
CA ASN A 660 2.41 3.91 -14.47
C ASN A 660 1.21 3.10 -14.01
N HIS A 661 0.06 3.75 -13.99
CA HIS A 661 -1.24 3.13 -13.75
C HIS A 661 -2.24 3.79 -14.70
N TYR A 662 -2.84 3.02 -15.61
CA TYR A 662 -3.69 3.54 -16.68
C TYR A 662 -4.82 2.55 -16.96
N GLU A 663 -6.07 3.03 -17.05
CA GLU A 663 -7.28 2.21 -17.26
C GLU A 663 -7.37 1.00 -16.31
N ASP A 664 -7.17 1.23 -15.01
CA ASP A 664 -7.17 0.22 -13.94
C ASP A 664 -6.07 -0.86 -14.05
N GLU A 665 -5.12 -0.73 -14.98
CA GLU A 665 -3.96 -1.61 -15.11
C GLU A 665 -2.68 -0.94 -14.58
N CYS A 666 -1.92 -1.67 -13.76
CA CYS A 666 -0.56 -1.28 -13.36
C CYS A 666 0.46 -1.69 -14.44
N TYR A 667 1.33 -0.75 -14.80
CA TYR A 667 2.41 -0.95 -15.76
C TYR A 667 3.77 -0.85 -15.08
N TYR A 668 4.60 -1.86 -15.34
CA TYR A 668 5.86 -2.10 -14.63
C TYR A 668 7.07 -1.90 -15.56
N ALA A 669 8.03 -1.12 -15.09
CA ALA A 669 9.37 -1.09 -15.65
C ALA A 669 10.10 -2.40 -15.32
N ILE A 670 10.76 -2.97 -16.33
CA ILE A 670 11.60 -4.16 -16.16
C ILE A 670 12.99 -3.69 -15.76
N VAL A 671 13.29 -3.72 -14.47
CA VAL A 671 14.56 -3.22 -13.90
C VAL A 671 15.50 -4.40 -13.65
N LYS A 672 16.71 -4.38 -14.20
CA LYS A 672 17.71 -5.43 -13.98
C LYS A 672 18.03 -5.51 -12.48
N ALA A 673 18.05 -6.71 -11.92
CA ALA A 673 18.40 -6.94 -10.53
C ALA A 673 19.93 -7.09 -10.38
N ALA A 674 20.47 -6.53 -9.30
CA ALA A 674 21.81 -6.78 -8.80
C ALA A 674 21.67 -7.47 -7.43
N ASP A 675 21.50 -8.79 -7.46
CA ASP A 675 21.10 -9.60 -6.31
C ASP A 675 19.80 -9.11 -5.65
N ASN A 676 19.90 -8.56 -4.44
CA ASN A 676 18.79 -8.05 -3.65
C ASN A 676 18.53 -6.54 -3.91
N ASN A 677 19.35 -5.91 -4.74
CA ASN A 677 19.31 -4.48 -5.06
C ASN A 677 18.85 -4.23 -6.50
N LEU A 678 18.37 -3.01 -6.78
CA LEU A 678 18.17 -2.57 -8.16
C LEU A 678 19.54 -2.43 -8.84
N GLY A 679 19.66 -3.01 -10.03
CA GLY A 679 20.85 -2.86 -10.87
C GLY A 679 20.87 -1.51 -11.59
N ALA A 680 21.96 -1.25 -12.31
CA ALA A 680 22.20 0.02 -13.00
C ALA A 680 21.43 0.16 -14.34
N TYR A 681 20.64 -0.82 -14.73
CA TYR A 681 19.99 -0.89 -16.04
C TYR A 681 18.51 -1.30 -15.93
N LYS A 682 17.73 -0.90 -16.93
CA LYS A 682 16.34 -1.27 -17.16
C LYS A 682 16.12 -1.62 -18.62
N ALA A 683 15.05 -2.32 -18.93
CA ALA A 683 14.62 -2.52 -20.30
C ALA A 683 13.94 -1.26 -20.84
N GLY A 684 14.37 -0.79 -22.01
CA GLY A 684 13.79 0.35 -22.71
C GLY A 684 13.44 -0.01 -24.16
N VAL A 685 12.30 0.46 -24.67
CA VAL A 685 11.91 0.26 -26.06
C VAL A 685 12.50 1.35 -26.95
N THR A 686 13.06 0.96 -28.10
CA THR A 686 13.55 1.85 -29.17
C THR A 686 12.44 2.22 -30.15
N ASP A 687 11.46 3.01 -29.72
CA ASP A 687 10.33 3.47 -30.53
C ASP A 687 10.66 4.62 -31.50
N ASP A 688 11.92 5.06 -31.54
CA ASP A 688 12.46 5.99 -32.52
C ASP A 688 12.87 5.32 -33.83
N ILE A 689 12.88 3.99 -33.88
CA ILE A 689 13.15 3.17 -35.07
C ILE A 689 12.05 2.12 -35.29
N LEU A 690 11.93 1.65 -36.53
CA LEU A 690 10.86 0.71 -36.92
C LEU A 690 11.02 -0.69 -36.31
N ASP A 691 12.22 -1.06 -35.86
CA ASP A 691 12.48 -2.38 -35.27
C ASP A 691 11.94 -2.51 -33.84
N ALA A 692 11.68 -1.39 -33.16
CA ALA A 692 11.13 -1.33 -31.79
C ALA A 692 11.78 -2.32 -30.80
N THR A 693 13.11 -2.51 -30.92
CA THR A 693 13.86 -3.48 -30.11
C THR A 693 13.91 -3.10 -28.64
N LEU A 694 14.01 -4.11 -27.77
CA LEU A 694 14.18 -3.96 -26.35
C LEU A 694 15.68 -3.78 -26.00
N LYS A 695 16.03 -2.61 -25.47
CA LYS A 695 17.39 -2.17 -25.16
C LYS A 695 17.71 -2.29 -23.66
N VAL A 696 18.96 -2.58 -23.36
CA VAL A 696 19.59 -2.41 -22.04
C VAL A 696 19.86 -0.92 -21.84
N GLN A 697 18.95 -0.23 -21.17
CA GLN A 697 18.98 1.21 -20.95
C GLN A 697 19.54 1.54 -19.56
N PRO A 698 20.47 2.51 -19.41
CA PRO A 698 20.89 2.99 -18.10
C PRO A 698 19.68 3.44 -17.27
N LEU A 699 19.70 3.11 -15.98
CA LEU A 699 18.59 3.44 -15.08
C LEU A 699 18.35 4.97 -15.02
N VAL A 700 19.44 5.75 -15.08
CA VAL A 700 19.49 7.22 -15.02
C VAL A 700 18.79 7.95 -16.17
N GLU A 701 18.40 7.25 -17.23
CA GLU A 701 17.60 7.87 -18.29
C GLU A 701 16.18 8.17 -17.77
N THR A 702 15.72 9.40 -18.01
CA THR A 702 14.43 9.89 -17.50
C THR A 702 13.25 9.12 -18.06
N ARG A 703 13.29 8.79 -19.35
CA ARG A 703 12.26 8.01 -20.03
C ARG A 703 12.31 6.55 -19.55
N THR A 704 11.14 6.01 -19.19
CA THR A 704 11.00 4.64 -18.69
C THR A 704 9.91 3.92 -19.48
N SER A 705 10.27 2.81 -20.12
CA SER A 705 9.30 1.90 -20.74
C SER A 705 8.64 1.04 -19.66
N ALA A 706 7.33 0.82 -19.77
CA ALA A 706 6.56 0.08 -18.79
C ALA A 706 5.59 -0.89 -19.47
N PHE A 707 5.34 -2.02 -18.82
CA PHE A 707 4.55 -3.12 -19.35
C PHE A 707 3.49 -3.58 -18.35
N ALA A 708 2.25 -3.76 -18.79
CA ALA A 708 1.26 -4.51 -18.04
C ALA A 708 1.56 -6.01 -18.23
N ILE A 709 1.59 -6.74 -17.12
CA ILE A 709 2.02 -8.14 -17.07
C ILE A 709 0.80 -8.97 -16.69
N ASN A 710 0.20 -9.55 -17.72
CA ASN A 710 -1.09 -10.20 -17.64
C ASN A 710 -0.91 -11.69 -17.94
N GLU A 711 -1.61 -12.54 -17.19
CA GLU A 711 -1.65 -13.98 -17.45
C GLU A 711 -2.15 -14.25 -18.87
N ASP A 712 -1.51 -15.17 -19.58
CA ASP A 712 -1.99 -15.59 -20.88
C ASP A 712 -3.12 -16.61 -20.72
N LYS A 713 -4.32 -16.22 -21.15
CA LYS A 713 -5.55 -17.01 -21.02
C LYS A 713 -5.95 -17.74 -22.31
N THR A 714 -5.02 -17.86 -23.26
CA THR A 714 -5.25 -18.57 -24.52
C THR A 714 -5.45 -20.06 -24.20
N PRO A 715 -6.64 -20.65 -24.43
CA PRO A 715 -6.88 -22.04 -24.05
C PRO A 715 -6.18 -22.98 -25.01
N LEU A 716 -5.37 -23.89 -24.47
CA LEU A 716 -4.68 -24.92 -25.26
C LEU A 716 -5.59 -26.11 -25.59
N TYR A 717 -6.60 -26.34 -24.74
CA TYR A 717 -7.52 -27.47 -24.81
C TYR A 717 -8.98 -27.00 -24.81
N ARG A 718 -9.83 -27.74 -25.50
CA ARG A 718 -11.27 -27.55 -25.53
C ARG A 718 -11.89 -28.00 -24.21
N ARG A 719 -12.73 -27.12 -23.69
CA ARG A 719 -13.64 -27.35 -22.58
C ARG A 719 -15.05 -27.22 -23.13
N PHE A 720 -15.89 -28.22 -22.87
CA PHE A 720 -17.29 -28.25 -23.33
C PHE A 720 -18.18 -27.55 -22.31
N ASN A 721 -18.15 -26.22 -22.30
CA ASN A 721 -18.93 -25.40 -21.37
C ASN A 721 -19.41 -24.06 -21.95
N ARG A 722 -19.47 -23.98 -23.28
CA ARG A 722 -19.88 -22.79 -24.02
C ARG A 722 -21.35 -22.90 -24.38
N GLU A 723 -22.20 -22.24 -23.60
CA GLU A 723 -23.66 -22.17 -23.84
C GLU A 723 -24.00 -21.65 -25.25
N VAL A 724 -23.18 -20.76 -25.81
CA VAL A 724 -23.34 -20.26 -27.19
C VAL A 724 -23.19 -21.37 -28.26
N LEU A 725 -22.51 -22.47 -27.92
CA LEU A 725 -22.36 -23.67 -28.75
C LEU A 725 -23.36 -24.79 -28.38
N GLY A 726 -24.29 -24.52 -27.46
CA GLY A 726 -25.25 -25.50 -26.96
C GLY A 726 -24.72 -26.41 -25.85
N GLU A 727 -23.54 -26.13 -25.29
CA GLU A 727 -22.90 -26.93 -24.24
C GLU A 727 -23.33 -26.48 -22.82
N ASP A 728 -23.28 -27.38 -21.83
CA ASP A 728 -23.65 -27.07 -20.44
C ASP A 728 -22.61 -26.15 -19.75
N LYS A 729 -23.03 -24.95 -19.34
CA LYS A 729 -22.16 -23.92 -18.73
C LYS A 729 -21.49 -24.34 -17.41
N ASP A 730 -22.03 -25.35 -16.72
CA ASP A 730 -21.57 -25.82 -15.41
C ASP A 730 -20.71 -27.11 -15.54
N ASP A 731 -20.25 -27.44 -16.75
CA ASP A 731 -19.38 -28.60 -17.03
C ASP A 731 -20.00 -29.96 -16.66
N LYS A 732 -21.34 -30.06 -16.73
CA LYS A 732 -22.03 -31.35 -16.57
C LYS A 732 -21.74 -32.26 -17.75
N ALA A 733 -22.02 -33.55 -17.54
CA ALA A 733 -21.93 -34.54 -18.60
C ALA A 733 -22.79 -34.13 -19.79
N ASP A 734 -22.19 -34.15 -20.99
CA ASP A 734 -22.84 -33.75 -22.24
C ASP A 734 -22.88 -34.92 -23.22
N SER A 735 -23.83 -34.90 -24.16
CA SER A 735 -23.99 -35.92 -25.19
C SER A 735 -23.59 -35.36 -26.56
N LEU A 736 -22.40 -35.72 -27.03
CA LEU A 736 -21.79 -35.13 -28.23
C LEU A 736 -21.57 -36.14 -29.34
N ARG A 737 -21.75 -35.71 -30.59
CA ARG A 737 -21.33 -36.46 -31.78
C ARG A 737 -20.03 -35.86 -32.33
N PHE A 738 -18.98 -36.66 -32.46
CA PHE A 738 -17.70 -36.20 -33.02
C PHE A 738 -17.63 -36.49 -34.51
N TYR A 739 -17.31 -35.48 -35.33
CA TYR A 739 -17.05 -35.66 -36.75
C TYR A 739 -15.67 -35.12 -37.15
N GLU A 740 -15.06 -35.76 -38.13
CA GLU A 740 -13.78 -35.32 -38.69
C GLU A 740 -13.99 -34.18 -39.70
N ASN A 741 -13.14 -33.17 -39.65
CA ASN A 741 -13.38 -31.91 -40.33
C ASN A 741 -13.31 -31.94 -41.86
N VAL A 742 -12.51 -32.84 -42.44
CA VAL A 742 -12.29 -32.91 -43.90
C VAL A 742 -13.31 -33.84 -44.57
N ARG A 743 -13.46 -35.06 -44.09
CA ARG A 743 -14.29 -36.14 -44.65
C ARG A 743 -15.72 -36.12 -44.12
N LYS A 744 -15.97 -35.44 -42.99
CA LYS A 744 -17.28 -35.41 -42.30
C LYS A 744 -17.78 -36.81 -41.93
N GLU A 745 -16.84 -37.71 -41.65
CA GLU A 745 -17.12 -39.02 -41.06
C GLU A 745 -17.22 -38.88 -39.54
N TYR A 746 -18.17 -39.57 -38.93
CA TYR A 746 -18.47 -39.53 -37.51
C TYR A 746 -17.81 -40.69 -36.78
N LEU A 747 -17.27 -40.39 -35.60
CA LEU A 747 -16.82 -41.41 -34.65
C LEU A 747 -18.04 -42.20 -34.16
N MET A 748 -17.90 -43.52 -34.05
CA MET A 748 -19.01 -44.43 -33.71
C MET A 748 -18.52 -45.68 -32.97
N ASP A 749 -19.45 -46.46 -32.43
CA ASP A 749 -19.17 -47.87 -32.10
C ASP A 749 -19.01 -48.67 -33.40
N GLU A 750 -17.96 -49.49 -33.50
CA GLU A 750 -17.65 -50.23 -34.72
C GLU A 750 -18.68 -51.34 -34.97
N ASN A 751 -19.54 -51.12 -35.95
CA ASN A 751 -20.62 -52.02 -36.33
C ASN A 751 -20.44 -52.63 -37.74
N ASN A 752 -19.33 -52.34 -38.43
CA ASN A 752 -19.12 -52.76 -39.81
C ASN A 752 -18.79 -54.26 -39.92
N ARG A 753 -19.86 -55.06 -39.94
CA ARG A 753 -19.81 -56.53 -40.10
C ARG A 753 -19.31 -56.95 -41.48
N GLU A 754 -19.69 -56.21 -42.53
CA GLU A 754 -19.36 -56.55 -43.93
C GLU A 754 -17.90 -56.28 -44.27
N GLY A 755 -17.29 -55.27 -43.64
CA GLY A 755 -15.89 -54.88 -43.83
C GLY A 755 -14.88 -55.67 -42.99
N GLY A 756 -15.32 -56.56 -42.09
CA GLY A 756 -14.44 -57.36 -41.25
C GLY A 756 -13.64 -56.57 -40.21
N LEU A 757 -14.13 -55.39 -39.79
CA LEU A 757 -13.45 -54.48 -38.87
C LEU A 757 -13.79 -54.73 -37.39
N MET A 758 -14.79 -55.58 -37.14
CA MET A 758 -15.20 -56.04 -35.81
C MET A 758 -14.35 -57.22 -35.32
N ASP A 759 -14.23 -57.36 -34.00
CA ASP A 759 -13.63 -58.52 -33.35
C ASP A 759 -14.62 -59.20 -32.38
N LYS A 760 -14.37 -60.47 -32.04
CA LYS A 760 -15.24 -61.26 -31.14
C LYS A 760 -15.03 -60.95 -29.66
N VAL A 761 -13.87 -60.39 -29.31
CA VAL A 761 -13.41 -60.15 -27.94
C VAL A 761 -13.36 -58.66 -27.64
N VAL A 762 -13.00 -57.82 -28.63
CA VAL A 762 -12.82 -56.38 -28.46
C VAL A 762 -13.90 -55.59 -29.20
N SER A 763 -14.51 -54.63 -28.50
CA SER A 763 -15.39 -53.61 -29.10
C SER A 763 -14.54 -52.43 -29.55
N TYR A 764 -14.48 -52.15 -30.85
CA TYR A 764 -13.64 -51.06 -31.39
C TYR A 764 -14.41 -49.77 -31.56
N ALA A 765 -13.69 -48.65 -31.59
CA ALA A 765 -14.23 -47.44 -32.18
C ALA A 765 -14.10 -47.54 -33.72
N GLY A 766 -15.15 -47.14 -34.41
CA GLY A 766 -15.24 -47.06 -35.86
C GLY A 766 -15.44 -45.62 -36.31
N MET A 767 -15.37 -45.40 -37.61
CA MET A 767 -15.75 -44.14 -38.24
C MET A 767 -16.49 -44.38 -39.53
N TRP A 768 -17.55 -43.60 -39.77
CA TRP A 768 -18.31 -43.70 -41.00
C TRP A 768 -19.09 -42.43 -41.34
N THR A 769 -19.56 -42.30 -42.58
CA THR A 769 -20.49 -41.24 -42.98
C THR A 769 -21.80 -41.31 -42.18
N ALA A 770 -22.42 -40.14 -41.92
CA ALA A 770 -23.58 -40.01 -41.03
C ALA A 770 -24.76 -40.96 -41.36
N ASP A 771 -24.93 -41.34 -42.63
CA ASP A 771 -26.01 -42.20 -43.12
C ASP A 771 -25.84 -43.69 -42.74
N LYS A 772 -24.62 -44.14 -42.42
CA LYS A 772 -24.38 -45.55 -42.05
C LYS A 772 -23.77 -45.73 -40.67
N ALA A 773 -23.33 -44.65 -40.06
CA ALA A 773 -22.79 -44.69 -38.71
C ALA A 773 -23.92 -44.86 -37.67
N THR A 774 -23.76 -45.77 -36.72
CA THR A 774 -24.74 -46.01 -35.63
C THR A 774 -24.11 -45.68 -34.27
N GLY A 775 -24.93 -45.37 -33.26
CA GLY A 775 -24.39 -45.08 -31.92
C GLY A 775 -23.44 -43.87 -31.91
N LEU A 776 -23.81 -42.81 -32.66
CA LEU A 776 -22.96 -41.64 -32.92
C LEU A 776 -22.78 -40.70 -31.72
N ALA A 777 -23.69 -40.76 -30.75
CA ALA A 777 -23.68 -39.91 -29.57
C ALA A 777 -22.83 -40.56 -28.47
N PHE A 778 -21.96 -39.76 -27.85
CA PHE A 778 -21.11 -40.16 -26.74
C PHE A 778 -21.40 -39.30 -25.52
N GLN A 779 -21.46 -39.93 -24.35
CA GLN A 779 -21.48 -39.21 -23.09
C GLN A 779 -20.06 -38.77 -22.75
N ILE A 780 -19.88 -37.48 -22.52
CA ILE A 780 -18.59 -36.86 -22.18
C ILE A 780 -18.62 -36.46 -20.72
N ASP A 781 -17.92 -37.23 -19.91
CA ASP A 781 -17.83 -37.03 -18.47
C ASP A 781 -16.47 -36.46 -18.09
N THR A 782 -16.44 -35.61 -17.08
CA THR A 782 -15.20 -35.04 -16.57
C THR A 782 -14.44 -36.07 -15.73
N ALA A 783 -13.19 -36.38 -16.09
CA ALA A 783 -12.29 -37.20 -15.28
C ALA A 783 -11.47 -36.35 -14.28
N TRP A 784 -10.93 -35.23 -14.75
CA TRP A 784 -10.04 -34.34 -13.98
C TRP A 784 -10.11 -32.91 -14.53
N LEU A 785 -10.81 -32.01 -13.82
CA LEU A 785 -11.10 -30.63 -14.28
C LEU A 785 -10.87 -29.56 -13.21
N ALA A 786 -11.57 -29.63 -12.07
CA ALA A 786 -11.52 -28.59 -11.03
C ALA A 786 -10.38 -28.78 -10.00
N LEU A 787 -9.61 -29.87 -10.15
CA LEU A 787 -8.50 -30.23 -9.27
C LEU A 787 -7.19 -30.25 -10.07
N GLY A 788 -6.06 -30.02 -9.41
CA GLY A 788 -4.76 -29.94 -10.09
C GLY A 788 -4.72 -28.84 -11.17
N ARG A 789 -4.22 -29.19 -12.37
CA ARG A 789 -4.19 -28.30 -13.55
C ARG A 789 -5.29 -28.68 -14.57
N GLY A 790 -6.37 -29.32 -14.12
CA GLY A 790 -7.50 -29.69 -14.99
C GLY A 790 -8.15 -28.49 -15.71
N TYR A 791 -8.05 -27.28 -15.16
CA TYR A 791 -8.54 -26.05 -15.81
C TYR A 791 -7.69 -25.62 -17.03
N ILE A 792 -6.45 -26.11 -17.14
CA ILE A 792 -5.57 -25.90 -18.30
C ILE A 792 -5.72 -27.05 -19.29
N LYS A 793 -5.68 -28.30 -18.78
CA LYS A 793 -5.89 -29.52 -19.56
C LYS A 793 -7.06 -30.32 -18.99
N PRO A 794 -8.29 -30.04 -19.44
CA PRO A 794 -9.44 -30.87 -19.13
C PRO A 794 -9.19 -32.31 -19.62
N GLN A 795 -9.40 -33.27 -18.73
CA GLN A 795 -9.40 -34.69 -19.07
C GLN A 795 -10.81 -35.25 -18.97
N TYR A 796 -11.23 -35.95 -20.02
CA TYR A 796 -12.57 -36.48 -20.14
C TYR A 796 -12.56 -38.01 -20.26
N LEU A 797 -13.59 -38.62 -19.69
CA LEU A 797 -14.03 -39.97 -20.01
C LEU A 797 -15.08 -39.87 -21.10
N ILE A 798 -15.00 -40.77 -22.08
CA ILE A 798 -15.94 -40.80 -23.21
C ILE A 798 -16.62 -42.16 -23.13
N SER A 799 -17.95 -42.18 -23.06
CA SER A 799 -18.68 -43.44 -22.88
C SER A 799 -19.92 -43.57 -23.76
N VAL A 800 -20.31 -44.83 -23.96
CA VAL A 800 -21.61 -45.23 -24.51
C VAL A 800 -22.33 -46.11 -23.48
N ALA A 801 -23.66 -46.16 -23.54
CA ALA A 801 -24.50 -46.88 -22.59
C ALA A 801 -24.23 -46.51 -21.11
N HIS A 802 -23.98 -45.22 -20.83
CA HIS A 802 -23.72 -44.69 -19.49
C HIS A 802 -24.98 -44.79 -18.61
N LYS A 803 -24.83 -45.28 -17.38
CA LYS A 803 -25.87 -45.26 -16.33
C LYS A 803 -25.29 -44.86 -14.98
N ASN A 804 -25.96 -43.91 -14.31
CA ASN A 804 -25.66 -43.53 -12.94
C ASN A 804 -26.40 -44.45 -11.95
N PHE A 805 -25.71 -44.87 -10.90
CA PHE A 805 -26.27 -45.62 -9.79
C PHE A 805 -26.07 -44.82 -8.50
N GLU A 806 -27.16 -44.50 -7.79
CA GLU A 806 -27.15 -43.61 -6.63
C GLU A 806 -26.50 -44.23 -5.37
N GLY A 807 -26.17 -45.52 -5.40
CA GLY A 807 -25.65 -46.24 -4.24
C GLY A 807 -26.77 -46.72 -3.30
N SER A 808 -26.40 -47.41 -2.23
CA SER A 808 -27.31 -47.83 -1.18
C SER A 808 -26.72 -47.56 0.21
N LYS A 809 -27.55 -47.13 1.15
CA LYS A 809 -27.12 -46.93 2.54
C LYS A 809 -26.90 -48.28 3.22
N GLY A 810 -25.84 -48.38 4.01
CA GLY A 810 -25.59 -49.55 4.82
C GLY A 810 -26.71 -49.78 5.83
N VAL A 811 -27.15 -51.02 5.97
CA VAL A 811 -28.16 -51.43 6.95
C VAL A 811 -27.45 -52.19 8.06
N PRO A 812 -27.38 -51.63 9.29
CA PRO A 812 -26.75 -52.34 10.40
C PRO A 812 -27.57 -53.58 10.78
N CYS A 813 -26.89 -54.58 11.33
CA CYS A 813 -27.49 -55.81 11.83
C CYS A 813 -28.49 -55.52 12.97
N GLU A 814 -29.76 -55.89 12.76
CA GLU A 814 -30.86 -55.67 13.72
C GLU A 814 -30.93 -56.74 14.83
N TYR A 815 -30.05 -57.75 14.80
CA TYR A 815 -30.05 -58.80 15.81
C TYR A 815 -29.72 -58.22 17.19
N THR A 816 -30.58 -58.47 18.16
CA THR A 816 -30.45 -57.95 19.54
C THR A 816 -29.52 -58.79 20.43
N HIS A 817 -28.87 -59.81 19.87
CA HIS A 817 -27.94 -60.70 20.57
C HIS A 817 -26.59 -60.65 19.84
N GLY A 818 -25.48 -60.66 20.61
CA GLY A 818 -24.12 -60.27 20.21
C GLY A 818 -23.75 -60.35 18.72
N HIS A 819 -23.25 -59.24 18.18
CA HIS A 819 -22.77 -59.13 16.81
C HIS A 819 -21.38 -59.78 16.65
N ILE A 820 -21.21 -60.52 15.56
CA ILE A 820 -19.93 -61.15 15.19
C ILE A 820 -19.50 -60.72 13.79
N ASP A 821 -18.19 -60.55 13.60
CA ASP A 821 -17.57 -60.27 12.30
C ASP A 821 -17.31 -61.57 11.51
N ALA A 822 -16.75 -61.44 10.31
CA ALA A 822 -16.43 -62.55 9.41
C ALA A 822 -15.41 -63.56 10.01
N ASN A 823 -14.72 -63.19 11.08
CA ASN A 823 -13.74 -64.01 11.80
C ASN A 823 -14.29 -64.53 13.14
N ASN A 824 -15.62 -64.49 13.32
CA ASN A 824 -16.32 -64.89 14.55
C ASN A 824 -15.91 -64.08 15.81
N GLN A 825 -15.36 -62.87 15.65
CA GLN A 825 -15.03 -61.97 16.77
C GLN A 825 -16.18 -61.02 17.08
N PRO A 826 -16.39 -60.62 18.35
CA PRO A 826 -17.38 -59.62 18.70
C PRO A 826 -17.13 -58.29 17.96
N CYS A 827 -18.17 -57.73 17.37
CA CYS A 827 -18.12 -56.44 16.66
C CYS A 827 -19.35 -55.58 16.99
N ASP A 828 -19.48 -54.43 16.35
CA ASP A 828 -20.70 -53.61 16.42
C ASP A 828 -21.75 -54.06 15.39
N SER A 829 -22.94 -53.47 15.43
CA SER A 829 -24.02 -53.83 14.52
C SER A 829 -23.73 -53.50 13.05
N ALA A 830 -22.88 -52.52 12.76
CA ALA A 830 -22.55 -52.13 11.39
C ALA A 830 -21.50 -53.05 10.74
N HIS A 831 -20.62 -53.66 11.54
CA HIS A 831 -19.56 -54.56 11.09
C HIS A 831 -19.91 -56.04 11.27
N CYS A 832 -21.16 -56.35 11.63
CA CYS A 832 -21.64 -57.71 11.78
C CYS A 832 -21.79 -58.43 10.43
N ILE A 833 -21.58 -59.75 10.38
CA ILE A 833 -21.82 -60.57 9.17
C ILE A 833 -23.23 -60.48 8.60
N HIS A 834 -24.21 -60.02 9.38
CA HIS A 834 -25.60 -59.83 8.94
C HIS A 834 -25.92 -58.37 8.60
N ALA A 835 -24.96 -57.45 8.74
CA ALA A 835 -25.12 -56.09 8.26
C ALA A 835 -25.02 -56.08 6.72
N ILE A 836 -25.79 -55.20 6.08
CA ILE A 836 -25.66 -54.93 4.65
C ILE A 836 -24.72 -53.72 4.52
N PRO A 837 -23.53 -53.86 3.93
CA PRO A 837 -22.61 -52.73 3.75
C PRO A 837 -23.23 -51.61 2.92
N ALA A 838 -22.78 -50.38 3.15
CA ALA A 838 -23.10 -49.28 2.25
C ALA A 838 -22.41 -49.52 0.91
N LEU A 839 -23.14 -49.29 -0.19
CA LEU A 839 -22.59 -49.33 -1.54
C LEU A 839 -22.51 -47.88 -2.04
N PRO A 840 -21.32 -47.34 -2.37
CA PRO A 840 -21.20 -45.99 -2.88
C PRO A 840 -21.94 -45.84 -4.21
N GLY A 841 -22.40 -44.62 -4.50
CA GLY A 841 -22.89 -44.30 -5.84
C GLY A 841 -21.77 -44.40 -6.86
N PHE A 842 -22.07 -44.91 -8.05
CA PHE A 842 -21.07 -45.11 -9.11
C PHE A 842 -21.68 -44.96 -10.49
N GLN A 843 -20.83 -44.75 -11.49
CA GLN A 843 -21.23 -44.68 -12.89
C GLN A 843 -20.78 -45.95 -13.60
N ARG A 844 -21.65 -46.58 -14.38
CA ARG A 844 -21.30 -47.76 -15.18
C ARG A 844 -21.58 -47.50 -16.64
N GLY A 845 -20.64 -47.86 -17.49
CA GLY A 845 -20.77 -47.66 -18.93
C GLY A 845 -19.67 -48.38 -19.72
N LYS A 846 -19.73 -48.24 -21.04
CA LYS A 846 -18.67 -48.67 -21.95
C LYS A 846 -17.82 -47.46 -22.30
N TYR A 847 -16.60 -47.41 -21.79
CA TYR A 847 -15.70 -46.26 -21.92
C TYR A 847 -14.71 -46.45 -23.05
N LEU A 848 -14.50 -45.42 -23.87
CA LEU A 848 -13.51 -45.37 -24.93
C LEU A 848 -12.12 -45.30 -24.32
N VAL A 849 -11.26 -46.24 -24.69
CA VAL A 849 -9.89 -46.37 -24.19
C VAL A 849 -8.92 -46.65 -25.34
N SER A 850 -7.66 -46.29 -25.10
CA SER A 850 -6.52 -46.74 -25.89
C SER A 850 -6.10 -48.13 -25.46
N PHE A 851 -5.93 -49.04 -26.42
CA PHE A 851 -5.39 -50.37 -26.13
C PHE A 851 -3.85 -50.41 -26.07
N ALA A 852 -3.18 -49.28 -25.82
CA ALA A 852 -1.72 -49.20 -25.87
C ALA A 852 -1.02 -50.12 -24.86
N ASP A 853 -1.55 -50.24 -23.64
CA ASP A 853 -1.04 -51.18 -22.64
C ASP A 853 -1.23 -52.64 -23.06
N SER A 854 -2.41 -52.95 -23.61
CA SER A 854 -2.82 -54.28 -24.04
C SER A 854 -2.00 -54.71 -25.26
N ALA A 855 -1.78 -53.81 -26.22
CA ALA A 855 -0.90 -54.03 -27.35
C ALA A 855 0.54 -54.29 -26.89
N ALA A 856 1.07 -53.51 -25.94
CA ALA A 856 2.42 -53.68 -25.43
C ALA A 856 2.62 -55.06 -24.74
N VAL A 857 1.64 -55.51 -23.94
CA VAL A 857 1.69 -56.82 -23.26
C VAL A 857 1.48 -57.98 -24.25
N ASN A 858 0.76 -57.77 -25.35
CA ASN A 858 0.48 -58.78 -26.38
C ASN A 858 1.41 -58.67 -27.60
N ASN A 859 2.63 -58.17 -27.43
CA ASN A 859 3.66 -58.09 -28.48
C ASN A 859 3.19 -57.38 -29.77
N MET A 860 2.38 -56.32 -29.62
CA MET A 860 1.83 -55.50 -30.72
C MET A 860 1.02 -56.32 -31.74
N ASP A 861 0.32 -57.36 -31.31
CA ASP A 861 -0.50 -58.23 -32.16
C ASP A 861 -2.01 -57.92 -32.09
N LYS A 862 -2.77 -58.47 -33.04
CA LYS A 862 -4.24 -58.46 -33.00
C LYS A 862 -4.75 -59.16 -31.73
N PRO A 863 -5.87 -58.70 -31.11
CA PRO A 863 -6.80 -57.69 -31.60
C PRO A 863 -6.46 -56.22 -31.22
N TYR A 864 -5.37 -55.94 -30.52
CA TYR A 864 -5.11 -54.60 -29.97
C TYR A 864 -4.43 -53.64 -30.97
N THR A 865 -3.92 -54.16 -32.08
CA THR A 865 -3.35 -53.42 -33.20
C THR A 865 -4.11 -53.69 -34.50
N ASP A 866 -3.99 -52.81 -35.49
CA ASP A 866 -4.63 -53.00 -36.80
C ASP A 866 -4.03 -54.20 -37.57
N ILE A 867 -2.72 -54.37 -37.46
CA ILE A 867 -1.94 -55.52 -37.92
C ILE A 867 -0.79 -55.79 -36.92
N LYS A 868 -0.14 -56.95 -37.03
CA LYS A 868 1.04 -57.27 -36.21
C LYS A 868 2.14 -56.21 -36.38
N ASN A 869 2.63 -55.67 -35.26
CA ASN A 869 3.57 -54.54 -35.19
C ASN A 869 3.05 -53.24 -35.84
N GLY A 870 1.73 -53.11 -36.01
CA GLY A 870 1.06 -51.95 -36.57
C GLY A 870 0.70 -50.89 -35.53
N TYR A 871 -0.30 -50.07 -35.85
CA TYR A 871 -0.80 -49.01 -34.99
C TYR A 871 -1.76 -49.55 -33.93
N VAL A 872 -1.71 -48.95 -32.74
CA VAL A 872 -2.59 -49.29 -31.61
C VAL A 872 -4.03 -48.90 -31.94
N ARG A 873 -4.97 -49.82 -31.77
CA ARG A 873 -6.41 -49.54 -31.91
C ARG A 873 -6.99 -48.91 -30.65
N VAL A 874 -8.12 -48.24 -30.82
CA VAL A 874 -8.93 -47.69 -29.73
C VAL A 874 -10.31 -48.36 -29.74
N GLY A 875 -10.96 -48.41 -28.59
CA GLY A 875 -12.25 -49.08 -28.46
C GLY A 875 -12.84 -49.00 -27.08
N PHE A 876 -13.91 -49.74 -26.82
CA PHE A 876 -14.71 -49.63 -25.61
C PHE A 876 -14.45 -50.77 -24.64
N VAL A 877 -14.31 -50.44 -23.35
CA VAL A 877 -14.30 -51.40 -22.24
C VAL A 877 -15.42 -51.08 -21.26
N GLU A 878 -16.07 -52.11 -20.73
CA GLU A 878 -17.04 -51.89 -19.66
C GLU A 878 -16.30 -51.55 -18.36
N ALA A 879 -16.70 -50.47 -17.69
CA ALA A 879 -16.07 -50.02 -16.46
C ALA A 879 -17.06 -49.39 -15.49
N ILE A 880 -16.64 -49.34 -14.22
CA ILE A 880 -17.29 -48.58 -13.16
C ILE A 880 -16.39 -47.40 -12.78
N VAL A 881 -16.97 -46.21 -12.65
CA VAL A 881 -16.27 -45.00 -12.20
C VAL A 881 -16.84 -44.57 -10.86
N LEU A 882 -15.96 -44.27 -9.92
CA LEU A 882 -16.26 -43.60 -8.65
C LEU A 882 -15.78 -42.16 -8.76
N PRO A 883 -16.67 -41.20 -9.10
CA PRO A 883 -16.27 -39.82 -9.34
C PRO A 883 -15.70 -39.13 -8.10
N GLU A 884 -16.23 -39.44 -6.91
CA GLU A 884 -15.79 -38.85 -5.64
C GLU A 884 -14.39 -39.31 -5.23
N ASP A 885 -14.03 -40.56 -5.56
CA ASP A 885 -12.72 -41.15 -5.24
C ASP A 885 -11.70 -41.00 -6.39
N HIS A 886 -12.11 -40.48 -7.54
CA HIS A 886 -11.31 -40.40 -8.77
C HIS A 886 -10.76 -41.75 -9.24
N LEU A 887 -11.55 -42.82 -9.14
CA LEU A 887 -11.15 -44.17 -9.53
C LEU A 887 -12.01 -44.72 -10.67
N MET A 888 -11.38 -45.47 -11.58
CA MET A 888 -12.04 -46.26 -12.61
C MET A 888 -11.66 -47.73 -12.50
N TYR A 889 -12.66 -48.60 -12.43
CA TYR A 889 -12.53 -50.06 -12.38
C TYR A 889 -12.92 -50.64 -13.73
N VAL A 890 -11.93 -51.04 -14.55
CA VAL A 890 -12.19 -51.74 -15.81
C VAL A 890 -12.68 -53.15 -15.51
N LEU A 891 -13.90 -53.49 -15.91
CA LEU A 891 -14.53 -54.75 -15.55
C LEU A 891 -13.93 -55.92 -16.35
N ARG A 892 -13.39 -56.89 -15.62
CA ARG A 892 -12.97 -58.20 -16.17
C ARG A 892 -14.19 -59.10 -16.36
N ASP A 893 -14.03 -60.19 -17.13
CA ASP A 893 -15.13 -61.08 -17.52
C ASP A 893 -15.92 -61.65 -16.32
N GLU A 894 -15.25 -61.87 -15.19
CA GLU A 894 -15.88 -62.31 -13.93
C GLU A 894 -16.79 -61.25 -13.26
N PHE A 895 -16.68 -59.97 -13.66
CA PHE A 895 -17.46 -58.85 -13.09
C PHE A 895 -18.44 -58.19 -14.08
N LYS A 896 -18.24 -58.32 -15.41
CA LYS A 896 -19.09 -57.68 -16.45
C LYS A 896 -20.58 -58.04 -16.39
N GLY A 897 -20.94 -59.18 -15.80
CA GLY A 897 -22.32 -59.66 -15.71
C GLY A 897 -23.02 -59.43 -14.36
N LEU A 898 -22.34 -58.81 -13.39
CA LEU A 898 -22.92 -58.59 -12.07
C LEU A 898 -23.99 -57.48 -12.11
N ASP A 899 -25.09 -57.69 -11.38
CA ASP A 899 -26.07 -56.63 -11.12
C ASP A 899 -25.42 -55.52 -10.26
N ASN A 900 -25.86 -54.26 -10.43
CA ASN A 900 -25.24 -53.12 -9.75
C ASN A 900 -25.24 -53.24 -8.21
N ASP A 901 -26.25 -53.90 -7.62
CA ASP A 901 -26.37 -54.14 -6.18
C ASP A 901 -25.49 -55.29 -5.66
N LYS A 902 -24.84 -56.03 -6.55
CA LYS A 902 -23.91 -57.15 -6.24
C LYS A 902 -22.45 -56.78 -6.48
N ILE A 903 -22.16 -55.52 -6.81
CA ILE A 903 -20.78 -55.05 -6.99
C ILE A 903 -20.07 -55.03 -5.63
N ASP A 904 -18.91 -55.69 -5.57
CA ASP A 904 -18.02 -55.70 -4.41
C ASP A 904 -16.66 -55.10 -4.81
N PHE A 905 -16.44 -53.85 -4.42
CA PHE A 905 -15.19 -53.13 -4.72
C PHE A 905 -13.97 -53.76 -4.03
N ALA A 906 -14.13 -54.33 -2.83
CA ALA A 906 -13.03 -54.99 -2.13
C ALA A 906 -12.60 -56.29 -2.83
N ALA A 907 -13.57 -57.04 -3.38
CA ALA A 907 -13.27 -58.21 -4.22
C ALA A 907 -12.52 -57.80 -5.50
N MET A 908 -12.91 -56.70 -6.15
CA MET A 908 -12.22 -56.18 -7.33
C MET A 908 -10.79 -55.71 -6.99
N GLU A 909 -10.59 -54.98 -5.89
CA GLU A 909 -9.27 -54.55 -5.40
C GLU A 909 -8.35 -55.72 -5.08
N LYS A 910 -8.90 -56.78 -4.48
CA LYS A 910 -8.16 -58.02 -4.23
C LYS A 910 -7.77 -58.71 -5.54
N ALA A 911 -8.69 -58.81 -6.50
CA ALA A 911 -8.41 -59.39 -7.80
C ALA A 911 -7.37 -58.57 -8.58
N ASP A 912 -7.39 -57.24 -8.46
CA ASP A 912 -6.40 -56.33 -9.02
C ASP A 912 -5.03 -56.52 -8.39
N SER A 913 -4.97 -56.52 -7.07
CA SER A 913 -3.74 -56.77 -6.31
C SER A 913 -3.08 -58.10 -6.71
N ILE A 914 -3.88 -59.17 -6.90
CA ILE A 914 -3.40 -60.46 -7.37
C ILE A 914 -2.89 -60.37 -8.82
N ALA A 915 -3.62 -59.69 -9.71
CA ALA A 915 -3.21 -59.53 -11.11
C ALA A 915 -1.87 -58.79 -11.21
N VAL A 916 -1.71 -57.69 -10.46
CA VAL A 916 -0.48 -56.90 -10.39
C VAL A 916 0.67 -57.71 -9.78
N ALA A 917 0.45 -58.44 -8.68
CA ALA A 917 1.50 -59.26 -8.06
C ALA A 917 2.02 -60.36 -9.01
N ASN A 918 1.16 -60.86 -9.90
CA ASN A 918 1.51 -61.83 -10.94
C ASN A 918 2.10 -61.20 -12.21
N GLY A 919 2.46 -59.91 -12.19
CA GLY A 919 3.09 -59.21 -13.29
C GLY A 919 2.12 -58.64 -14.34
N GLY A 920 0.81 -58.69 -14.08
CA GLY A 920 -0.22 -58.03 -14.89
C GLY A 920 -0.25 -56.51 -14.70
N LYS A 921 -1.03 -55.83 -15.54
CA LYS A 921 -1.36 -54.41 -15.34
C LYS A 921 -2.58 -54.29 -14.44
N SER A 922 -2.61 -53.24 -13.62
CA SER A 922 -3.77 -52.91 -12.81
C SER A 922 -4.93 -52.54 -13.73
N PHE A 923 -6.12 -53.04 -13.41
CA PHE A 923 -7.39 -52.66 -14.02
C PHE A 923 -8.17 -51.66 -13.15
N ILE A 924 -7.56 -51.20 -12.05
CA ILE A 924 -8.01 -50.05 -11.25
C ILE A 924 -7.13 -48.86 -11.61
N ILE A 925 -7.75 -47.81 -12.12
CA ILE A 925 -7.06 -46.66 -12.69
C ILE A 925 -7.39 -45.45 -11.84
N ASP A 926 -6.35 -44.87 -11.27
CA ASP A 926 -6.41 -43.55 -10.66
C ASP A 926 -6.58 -42.51 -11.77
N LEU A 927 -7.72 -41.82 -11.76
CA LEU A 927 -8.05 -40.75 -12.69
C LEU A 927 -7.40 -39.42 -12.29
N SER A 928 -6.85 -39.35 -11.06
CA SER A 928 -6.24 -38.14 -10.53
C SER A 928 -4.93 -37.75 -11.23
N GLY A 929 -4.60 -36.47 -11.10
CA GLY A 929 -3.38 -35.89 -11.64
C GLY A 929 -3.40 -35.59 -13.14
N ASP A 930 -2.48 -34.74 -13.56
CA ASP A 930 -2.44 -34.18 -14.91
C ASP A 930 -1.77 -35.09 -15.94
N GLU A 931 -1.16 -36.20 -15.52
CA GLU A 931 -0.52 -37.16 -16.43
C GLU A 931 -1.55 -37.79 -17.38
N HIS A 932 -1.16 -38.01 -18.63
CA HIS A 932 -1.98 -38.71 -19.63
C HIS A 932 -2.22 -40.17 -19.23
N LYS A 933 -3.44 -40.66 -19.49
CA LYS A 933 -3.86 -42.03 -19.18
C LYS A 933 -4.48 -42.66 -20.42
N ASN A 934 -4.43 -43.99 -20.53
CA ASN A 934 -5.04 -44.70 -21.65
C ASN A 934 -6.58 -44.58 -21.68
N VAL A 935 -7.19 -44.18 -20.58
CA VAL A 935 -8.65 -44.09 -20.40
C VAL A 935 -9.20 -42.67 -20.42
N THR A 936 -8.32 -41.67 -20.40
CA THR A 936 -8.71 -40.26 -20.47
C THR A 936 -8.33 -39.66 -21.81
N TRP A 937 -9.12 -38.69 -22.24
CA TRP A 937 -8.92 -37.96 -23.49
C TRP A 937 -8.84 -36.47 -23.20
N SER A 938 -7.91 -35.78 -23.85
CA SER A 938 -7.82 -34.31 -23.81
C SER A 938 -7.98 -33.76 -25.22
N PHE A 939 -8.82 -32.74 -25.37
CA PHE A 939 -9.17 -32.22 -26.69
C PHE A 939 -8.30 -31.02 -27.01
N ARG A 940 -7.23 -31.20 -27.77
CA ARG A 940 -6.26 -30.12 -27.99
C ARG A 940 -6.66 -29.26 -29.18
N TYR A 941 -6.83 -27.96 -28.98
CA TYR A 941 -7.17 -27.06 -30.08
C TYR A 941 -6.06 -27.02 -31.13
N VAL A 942 -6.44 -26.98 -32.42
CA VAL A 942 -5.52 -26.71 -33.52
C VAL A 942 -5.35 -25.21 -33.79
N HIS A 943 -6.35 -24.41 -33.40
CA HIS A 943 -6.40 -22.94 -33.47
C HIS A 943 -6.75 -22.31 -32.11
N PRO A 944 -5.94 -22.53 -31.06
CA PRO A 944 -6.21 -22.01 -29.70
C PRO A 944 -6.41 -20.49 -29.65
N GLU A 945 -5.77 -19.74 -30.55
CA GLU A 945 -5.87 -18.29 -30.69
C GLU A 945 -7.25 -17.80 -31.19
N LYS A 946 -8.04 -18.68 -31.81
CA LYS A 946 -9.36 -18.36 -32.36
C LYS A 946 -10.52 -19.05 -31.64
N ALA A 947 -10.24 -20.14 -30.93
CA ALA A 947 -11.25 -21.05 -30.40
C ALA A 947 -12.32 -20.39 -29.51
N LEU A 948 -11.97 -19.35 -28.74
CA LEU A 948 -12.93 -18.65 -27.87
C LEU A 948 -13.81 -17.61 -28.60
N LYS A 949 -13.45 -17.23 -29.82
CA LYS A 949 -14.15 -16.18 -30.58
C LYS A 949 -15.30 -16.70 -31.43
N VAL A 950 -15.43 -18.01 -31.58
CA VAL A 950 -16.49 -18.60 -32.44
C VAL A 950 -17.86 -18.49 -31.78
N SER A 951 -18.89 -18.25 -32.58
CA SER A 951 -20.31 -18.27 -32.17
C SER A 951 -21.02 -19.56 -32.56
N GLU A 952 -20.38 -20.41 -33.37
CA GLU A 952 -20.87 -21.71 -33.85
C GLU A 952 -19.68 -22.64 -34.11
N GLU A 953 -19.94 -23.95 -34.24
CA GLU A 953 -18.92 -24.95 -34.52
C GLU A 953 -18.28 -24.73 -35.91
N SER A 954 -16.96 -24.57 -35.95
CA SER A 954 -16.22 -24.26 -37.18
C SER A 954 -14.80 -24.85 -37.19
N ALA A 955 -14.01 -24.55 -38.22
CA ALA A 955 -12.60 -24.93 -38.23
C ALA A 955 -11.80 -24.25 -37.09
N ASP A 956 -12.20 -23.05 -36.66
CA ASP A 956 -11.46 -22.23 -35.71
C ASP A 956 -11.51 -22.73 -34.25
N ASN A 957 -12.46 -23.60 -33.89
CA ASN A 957 -12.54 -24.27 -32.59
C ASN A 957 -12.39 -25.80 -32.69
N SER A 958 -11.78 -26.26 -33.78
CA SER A 958 -11.49 -27.68 -33.98
C SER A 958 -10.33 -28.18 -33.14
N PHE A 959 -10.29 -29.50 -32.91
CA PHE A 959 -9.37 -30.11 -31.96
C PHE A 959 -8.93 -31.51 -32.34
N LEU A 960 -7.83 -31.96 -31.74
CA LEU A 960 -7.33 -33.33 -31.80
C LEU A 960 -7.72 -34.09 -30.51
N PHE A 961 -7.96 -35.39 -30.63
CA PHE A 961 -8.05 -36.29 -29.47
C PHE A 961 -6.64 -36.66 -29.00
N GLU A 962 -6.15 -36.01 -27.94
CA GLU A 962 -4.87 -36.32 -27.29
C GLU A 962 -5.04 -37.51 -26.34
N SER A 963 -4.34 -38.61 -26.62
CA SER A 963 -4.18 -39.77 -25.73
C SER A 963 -2.83 -39.69 -25.00
N MET A 964 -2.04 -40.75 -24.98
CA MET A 964 -0.76 -40.79 -24.28
C MET A 964 0.30 -39.85 -24.88
N ALA A 965 1.04 -39.15 -24.00
CA ALA A 965 2.24 -38.43 -24.37
C ALA A 965 3.44 -39.37 -24.63
N TYR A 966 4.26 -38.99 -25.62
CA TYR A 966 5.56 -39.61 -25.86
C TYR A 966 6.69 -38.82 -25.18
N PRO A 967 7.79 -39.49 -24.78
CA PRO A 967 8.91 -38.78 -24.19
C PRO A 967 9.57 -37.85 -25.21
N GLU A 968 9.81 -36.62 -24.82
CA GLU A 968 10.44 -35.61 -25.67
C GLU A 968 11.67 -35.00 -25.01
N ASN A 969 12.62 -34.59 -25.84
CA ASN A 969 13.76 -33.80 -25.40
C ASN A 969 13.34 -32.34 -25.14
N ALA A 970 14.27 -31.55 -24.62
CA ALA A 970 14.03 -30.14 -24.32
C ALA A 970 13.57 -29.33 -25.55
N ALA A 971 13.94 -29.76 -26.77
CA ALA A 971 13.56 -29.13 -28.03
C ALA A 971 12.16 -29.55 -28.54
N GLY A 972 11.38 -30.30 -27.76
CA GLY A 972 10.02 -30.72 -28.16
C GLY A 972 10.02 -31.75 -29.28
N THR A 973 11.09 -32.55 -29.40
CA THR A 973 11.18 -33.65 -30.36
C THR A 973 11.21 -34.97 -29.61
N TYR A 974 10.59 -36.02 -30.17
CA TYR A 974 10.62 -37.35 -29.58
C TYR A 974 12.06 -37.80 -29.25
N SER A 975 12.23 -38.30 -28.04
CA SER A 975 13.47 -38.91 -27.56
C SER A 975 13.12 -39.99 -26.56
N ALA A 976 13.60 -41.22 -26.78
CA ALA A 976 13.35 -42.33 -25.86
C ALA A 976 13.87 -42.06 -24.42
N ALA A 977 14.91 -41.23 -24.28
CA ALA A 977 15.48 -40.80 -22.99
C ALA A 977 14.88 -39.47 -22.49
N GLY A 978 13.89 -38.91 -23.20
CA GLY A 978 13.22 -37.66 -22.86
C GLY A 978 12.22 -37.81 -21.71
N THR A 979 11.46 -36.75 -21.47
CA THR A 979 10.41 -36.70 -20.45
C THR A 979 9.05 -36.59 -21.11
N LYS A 980 8.05 -37.30 -20.58
CA LYS A 980 6.65 -37.12 -21.01
C LYS A 980 6.12 -35.85 -20.35
N LYS A 981 5.64 -34.90 -21.15
CA LYS A 981 4.99 -33.71 -20.61
C LYS A 981 3.53 -34.02 -20.33
N ALA A 982 3.10 -33.75 -19.09
CA ALA A 982 1.70 -33.89 -18.68
C ALA A 982 0.74 -32.97 -19.46
N ILE A 983 1.21 -31.79 -19.91
CA ILE A 983 0.38 -30.78 -20.57
C ILE A 983 1.06 -30.32 -21.85
N ALA A 984 0.27 -30.24 -22.92
CA ALA A 984 0.61 -29.82 -24.28
C ALA A 984 1.92 -30.43 -24.81
N PRO A 985 2.10 -31.77 -24.74
CA PRO A 985 3.29 -32.43 -25.26
C PRO A 985 3.49 -32.12 -26.74
N SER A 986 4.73 -31.93 -27.18
CA SER A 986 5.04 -31.70 -28.60
C SER A 986 4.90 -32.99 -29.40
N THR A 987 5.02 -34.15 -28.76
CA THR A 987 4.75 -35.48 -29.36
C THR A 987 3.79 -36.30 -28.50
N ALA A 988 2.69 -36.75 -29.11
CA ALA A 988 1.65 -37.54 -28.46
C ALA A 988 0.93 -38.46 -29.45
N ALA A 989 0.12 -39.36 -28.91
CA ALA A 989 -0.77 -40.23 -29.65
C ALA A 989 -2.09 -39.52 -29.95
N TRP A 990 -2.42 -39.39 -31.24
CA TRP A 990 -3.65 -38.78 -31.76
C TRP A 990 -4.48 -39.81 -32.51
N LEU A 991 -5.81 -39.65 -32.53
CA LEU A 991 -6.65 -40.50 -33.38
C LEU A 991 -6.29 -40.33 -34.87
N LYS A 992 -6.25 -41.46 -35.57
CA LYS A 992 -5.92 -41.59 -36.99
C LYS A 992 -6.80 -42.65 -37.62
N LEU A 993 -7.16 -42.49 -38.89
CA LEU A 993 -7.76 -43.58 -39.68
C LEU A 993 -6.67 -44.29 -40.48
N HIS A 994 -6.50 -45.60 -40.25
CA HIS A 994 -5.52 -46.42 -40.97
C HIS A 994 -6.09 -47.81 -41.28
N ASN A 995 -5.97 -48.26 -42.53
CA ASN A 995 -6.53 -49.54 -42.99
C ASN A 995 -8.03 -49.73 -42.68
N GLY A 996 -8.80 -48.63 -42.65
CA GLY A 996 -10.22 -48.63 -42.27
C GLY A 996 -10.46 -48.69 -40.75
N CYS A 997 -9.42 -48.86 -39.93
CA CYS A 997 -9.48 -48.89 -38.48
C CYS A 997 -9.21 -47.49 -37.88
N VAL A 998 -9.92 -47.14 -36.82
CA VAL A 998 -9.51 -46.04 -35.93
C VAL A 998 -8.35 -46.52 -35.06
N VAL A 999 -7.22 -45.82 -35.15
CA VAL A 999 -5.95 -46.13 -34.49
C VAL A 999 -5.32 -44.88 -33.89
N LEU A 1000 -4.20 -45.04 -33.17
CA LEU A 1000 -3.38 -43.94 -32.67
C LEU A 1000 -2.13 -43.71 -33.53
N THR A 1001 -1.74 -42.46 -33.72
CA THR A 1001 -0.43 -42.10 -34.27
C THR A 1001 0.70 -42.61 -33.36
N ASP A 1002 1.86 -42.91 -33.94
CA ASP A 1002 3.04 -43.32 -33.18
C ASP A 1002 3.91 -42.12 -32.77
N HIS A 1003 5.05 -42.42 -32.14
CA HIS A 1003 5.99 -41.43 -31.61
C HIS A 1003 6.65 -40.52 -32.66
N SER A 1004 6.48 -40.79 -33.96
CA SER A 1004 6.95 -39.92 -35.04
C SER A 1004 6.03 -38.72 -35.30
N SER A 1005 4.79 -38.76 -34.79
CA SER A 1005 3.85 -37.65 -34.88
C SER A 1005 4.21 -36.53 -33.91
N SER A 1006 4.25 -35.31 -34.43
CA SER A 1006 4.41 -34.10 -33.63
C SER A 1006 3.14 -33.26 -33.73
N PHE A 1007 2.82 -32.48 -32.69
CA PHE A 1007 1.67 -31.59 -32.70
C PHE A 1007 1.69 -30.63 -33.89
N ALA A 1008 2.87 -30.16 -34.30
CA ALA A 1008 3.03 -29.28 -35.46
C ALA A 1008 2.55 -29.92 -36.77
N ASN A 1009 2.73 -31.23 -36.94
CA ASN A 1009 2.23 -31.98 -38.10
C ASN A 1009 0.77 -32.39 -37.90
N ALA A 1010 0.43 -32.92 -36.72
CA ALA A 1010 -0.90 -33.42 -36.39
C ALA A 1010 -1.98 -32.33 -36.53
N LYS A 1011 -1.70 -31.09 -36.08
CA LYS A 1011 -2.65 -29.97 -36.19
C LYS A 1011 -2.99 -29.57 -37.63
N THR A 1012 -2.22 -30.04 -38.60
CA THR A 1012 -2.45 -29.81 -40.04
C THR A 1012 -2.94 -31.08 -40.76
N GLY A 1013 -3.07 -32.20 -40.05
CA GLY A 1013 -3.36 -33.52 -40.62
C GLY A 1013 -2.20 -34.15 -41.42
N GLY A 1014 -1.01 -33.53 -41.39
CA GLY A 1014 0.13 -33.92 -42.24
C GLY A 1014 0.71 -35.32 -41.97
N ASP A 1015 0.48 -35.88 -40.78
CA ASP A 1015 0.88 -37.24 -40.38
C ASP A 1015 -0.32 -38.23 -40.31
N GLY A 1016 -1.49 -37.77 -40.76
CA GLY A 1016 -2.74 -38.52 -40.76
C GLY A 1016 -3.52 -38.47 -39.46
N ALA A 1017 -3.14 -37.63 -38.49
CA ALA A 1017 -4.01 -37.32 -37.35
C ALA A 1017 -5.33 -36.70 -37.83
N LEU A 1018 -6.43 -37.12 -37.20
CA LEU A 1018 -7.78 -36.65 -37.52
C LEU A 1018 -8.10 -35.42 -36.67
N ILE A 1019 -8.59 -34.37 -37.32
CA ILE A 1019 -9.00 -33.13 -36.67
C ILE A 1019 -10.52 -33.15 -36.56
N PHE A 1020 -11.04 -33.08 -35.34
CA PHE A 1020 -12.45 -33.21 -35.04
C PHE A 1020 -13.11 -31.86 -34.77
N ASN A 1021 -14.43 -31.88 -34.93
CA ASN A 1021 -15.31 -30.98 -34.23
C ASN A 1021 -16.56 -31.75 -33.72
N VAL A 1022 -17.48 -31.06 -33.05
CA VAL A 1022 -18.67 -31.66 -32.44
C VAL A 1022 -19.96 -31.15 -33.05
N GLU A 1023 -21.00 -31.95 -32.92
CA GLU A 1023 -22.39 -31.60 -33.15
C GLU A 1023 -23.19 -31.92 -31.87
N ASN A 1024 -23.87 -30.92 -31.32
CA ASN A 1024 -24.78 -31.08 -30.19
C ASN A 1024 -26.21 -31.30 -30.70
N LYS A 1025 -26.92 -32.32 -30.21
CA LYS A 1025 -28.32 -32.59 -30.57
C LYS A 1025 -29.18 -32.78 -29.31
N GLU A 1026 -30.04 -31.81 -29.05
CA GLU A 1026 -31.14 -31.98 -28.09
C GLU A 1026 -32.03 -33.16 -28.55
N ASN A 1027 -32.18 -34.18 -27.69
CA ASN A 1027 -33.04 -35.37 -27.83
C ASN A 1027 -32.46 -36.59 -28.57
N ASP A 1028 -31.15 -36.68 -28.77
CA ASP A 1028 -30.52 -37.92 -29.23
C ASP A 1028 -29.97 -38.70 -28.01
N GLU A 1029 -30.88 -39.19 -27.16
CA GLU A 1029 -30.51 -40.13 -26.09
C GLU A 1029 -29.67 -41.26 -26.71
N LEU A 1030 -28.55 -41.62 -26.05
CA LEU A 1030 -27.64 -42.70 -26.47
C LEU A 1030 -28.45 -43.87 -27.01
N ALA A 1031 -28.50 -44.05 -28.34
CA ALA A 1031 -29.38 -45.01 -28.97
C ALA A 1031 -29.17 -46.38 -28.32
N THR A 1032 -30.14 -46.83 -27.53
CA THR A 1032 -30.04 -48.12 -26.86
C THR A 1032 -30.22 -49.19 -27.93
N ASP A 1033 -29.24 -50.09 -28.02
CA ASP A 1033 -29.26 -51.28 -28.87
C ASP A 1033 -30.50 -52.14 -28.53
N ASN A 1034 -31.68 -51.82 -29.09
CA ASN A 1034 -32.79 -52.76 -29.35
C ASN A 1034 -34.10 -52.18 -29.94
N GLU A 1035 -34.13 -50.98 -30.52
CA GLU A 1035 -35.30 -50.60 -31.32
C GLU A 1035 -35.18 -51.23 -32.71
N THR A 1036 -35.96 -52.29 -32.94
CA THR A 1036 -36.14 -52.86 -34.27
C THR A 1036 -36.81 -51.79 -35.12
N ILE A 1037 -36.15 -51.33 -36.20
CA ILE A 1037 -36.70 -50.28 -37.07
C ILE A 1037 -38.04 -50.76 -37.65
N ALA A 1038 -39.15 -50.31 -37.06
CA ALA A 1038 -40.45 -50.34 -37.70
C ALA A 1038 -40.48 -49.17 -38.69
N THR A 1039 -40.07 -49.40 -39.93
CA THR A 1039 -40.28 -48.42 -40.99
C THR A 1039 -41.78 -48.26 -41.20
N SER A 1040 -42.31 -47.05 -41.04
CA SER A 1040 -43.70 -46.70 -41.36
C SER A 1040 -43.93 -46.47 -42.86
N GLU A 1041 -42.89 -46.64 -43.68
CA GLU A 1041 -42.89 -46.39 -45.12
C GLU A 1041 -43.35 -47.64 -45.91
N VAL A 1042 -44.24 -47.44 -46.88
CA VAL A 1042 -44.77 -48.51 -47.74
C VAL A 1042 -43.64 -49.09 -48.59
N THR A 1043 -43.39 -50.39 -48.47
CA THR A 1043 -42.32 -51.06 -49.24
C THR A 1043 -42.89 -52.15 -50.14
N VAL A 1044 -42.50 -52.17 -51.42
CA VAL A 1044 -42.89 -53.18 -52.41
C VAL A 1044 -41.69 -54.08 -52.74
N ILE A 1045 -41.81 -55.39 -52.49
CA ILE A 1045 -40.75 -56.38 -52.64
C ILE A 1045 -41.19 -57.49 -53.60
N ALA A 1046 -40.45 -57.71 -54.69
CA ALA A 1046 -40.72 -58.81 -55.60
C ALA A 1046 -40.31 -60.18 -55.01
N GLN A 1047 -41.15 -61.19 -55.17
CA GLN A 1047 -40.91 -62.58 -54.77
C GLN A 1047 -41.01 -63.52 -55.99
N ASN A 1048 -40.85 -64.82 -55.77
CA ASN A 1048 -41.09 -65.83 -56.80
C ASN A 1048 -42.61 -66.00 -57.00
N GLY A 1049 -43.13 -65.62 -58.16
CA GLY A 1049 -44.57 -65.66 -58.48
C GLY A 1049 -45.49 -64.70 -57.70
N ALA A 1050 -44.95 -63.72 -56.96
CA ALA A 1050 -45.73 -62.76 -56.17
C ALA A 1050 -44.98 -61.45 -55.90
N VAL A 1051 -45.69 -60.45 -55.36
CA VAL A 1051 -45.14 -59.23 -54.77
C VAL A 1051 -45.63 -59.10 -53.33
N ARG A 1052 -44.71 -58.88 -52.38
CA ARG A 1052 -45.00 -58.55 -50.99
C ARG A 1052 -45.03 -57.04 -50.82
N ILE A 1053 -46.06 -56.53 -50.15
CA ILE A 1053 -46.26 -55.11 -49.89
C ILE A 1053 -46.38 -54.94 -48.37
N ALA A 1054 -45.39 -54.25 -47.79
CA ALA A 1054 -45.33 -53.95 -46.36
C ALA A 1054 -45.83 -52.53 -46.10
N ASN A 1055 -46.41 -52.31 -44.92
CA ASN A 1055 -46.89 -51.04 -44.37
C ASN A 1055 -48.00 -50.34 -45.18
N ALA A 1056 -48.76 -51.09 -45.99
CA ALA A 1056 -49.84 -50.57 -46.85
C ALA A 1056 -51.26 -50.92 -46.37
N GLU A 1057 -51.45 -51.27 -45.09
CA GLU A 1057 -52.76 -51.63 -44.55
C GLU A 1057 -53.79 -50.50 -44.77
N GLY A 1058 -54.96 -50.86 -45.27
CA GLY A 1058 -56.04 -49.94 -45.66
C GLY A 1058 -55.86 -49.26 -47.02
N LYS A 1059 -54.69 -49.35 -47.67
CA LYS A 1059 -54.43 -48.71 -48.98
C LYS A 1059 -54.84 -49.60 -50.15
N LYS A 1060 -55.36 -48.99 -51.22
CA LYS A 1060 -55.63 -49.67 -52.48
C LYS A 1060 -54.34 -49.93 -53.26
N VAL A 1061 -54.15 -51.16 -53.71
CA VAL A 1061 -53.01 -51.59 -54.53
C VAL A 1061 -53.50 -52.10 -55.88
N VAL A 1062 -52.88 -51.59 -56.95
CA VAL A 1062 -53.08 -52.06 -58.33
C VAL A 1062 -51.76 -52.56 -58.89
N ILE A 1063 -51.73 -53.83 -59.31
CA ILE A 1063 -50.58 -54.44 -60.01
C ILE A 1063 -50.92 -54.56 -61.48
N THR A 1064 -50.06 -54.03 -62.37
CA THR A 1064 -50.18 -54.16 -63.83
C THR A 1064 -48.95 -54.82 -64.44
N ASN A 1065 -49.12 -55.64 -65.47
CA ASN A 1065 -47.98 -56.15 -66.26
C ASN A 1065 -47.38 -55.06 -67.15
N ILE A 1066 -46.26 -55.35 -67.82
CA ILE A 1066 -45.57 -54.37 -68.70
C ILE A 1066 -46.41 -53.91 -69.91
N LEU A 1067 -47.50 -54.61 -70.24
CA LEU A 1067 -48.46 -54.23 -71.28
C LEU A 1067 -49.63 -53.39 -70.75
N GLY A 1068 -49.61 -53.01 -69.47
CA GLY A 1068 -50.64 -52.18 -68.83
C GLY A 1068 -51.91 -52.93 -68.42
N GLN A 1069 -51.93 -54.27 -68.47
CA GLN A 1069 -53.09 -55.06 -68.03
C GLN A 1069 -53.06 -55.25 -66.51
N THR A 1070 -54.18 -55.00 -65.85
CA THR A 1070 -54.33 -55.21 -64.40
C THR A 1070 -54.31 -56.69 -64.05
N VAL A 1071 -53.33 -57.08 -63.24
CA VAL A 1071 -53.13 -58.42 -62.68
C VAL A 1071 -53.84 -58.56 -61.33
N ALA A 1072 -53.81 -57.51 -60.50
CA ALA A 1072 -54.49 -57.47 -59.21
C ALA A 1072 -54.95 -56.03 -58.89
N ASN A 1073 -56.09 -55.90 -58.22
CA ASN A 1073 -56.64 -54.63 -57.76
C ASN A 1073 -57.41 -54.88 -56.45
N THR A 1074 -56.77 -54.63 -55.32
CA THR A 1074 -57.31 -54.97 -53.99
C THR A 1074 -56.92 -53.91 -52.96
N VAL A 1075 -57.69 -53.81 -51.89
CA VAL A 1075 -57.28 -53.09 -50.68
C VAL A 1075 -56.52 -54.06 -49.78
N ILE A 1076 -55.38 -53.63 -49.25
CA ILE A 1076 -54.55 -54.44 -48.35
C ILE A 1076 -55.14 -54.39 -46.94
N THR A 1077 -55.37 -55.54 -46.32
CA THR A 1077 -56.01 -55.62 -44.98
C THR A 1077 -55.04 -56.03 -43.86
N SER A 1078 -53.73 -56.00 -44.12
CA SER A 1078 -52.66 -56.37 -43.19
C SER A 1078 -51.44 -55.51 -43.47
N SER A 1079 -50.68 -55.14 -42.43
CA SER A 1079 -49.40 -54.42 -42.57
C SER A 1079 -48.33 -55.19 -43.35
N ASP A 1080 -48.56 -56.47 -43.66
CA ASP A 1080 -47.75 -57.29 -44.55
C ASP A 1080 -48.65 -58.17 -45.42
N ALA A 1081 -48.67 -57.92 -46.73
CA ALA A 1081 -49.53 -58.63 -47.67
C ALA A 1081 -48.78 -59.10 -48.91
N VAL A 1082 -49.04 -60.35 -49.31
CA VAL A 1082 -48.44 -60.98 -50.49
C VAL A 1082 -49.50 -61.16 -51.57
N ILE A 1083 -49.26 -60.59 -52.76
CA ILE A 1083 -50.16 -60.67 -53.91
C ILE A 1083 -49.49 -61.43 -55.04
N ALA A 1084 -50.14 -62.47 -55.56
CA ALA A 1084 -49.64 -63.23 -56.70
C ALA A 1084 -49.49 -62.35 -57.95
N ALA A 1085 -48.39 -62.51 -58.68
CA ALA A 1085 -48.07 -61.77 -59.88
C ALA A 1085 -47.29 -62.67 -60.87
N PRO A 1086 -47.51 -62.55 -62.19
CA PRO A 1086 -46.80 -63.36 -63.17
C PRO A 1086 -45.31 -63.01 -63.21
N ALA A 1087 -44.48 -64.00 -63.56
CA ALA A 1087 -43.04 -63.79 -63.75
C ALA A 1087 -42.76 -62.72 -64.83
N GLY A 1088 -41.85 -61.80 -64.53
CA GLY A 1088 -41.55 -60.63 -65.36
C GLY A 1088 -41.69 -59.29 -64.62
N VAL A 1089 -41.60 -58.19 -65.37
CA VAL A 1089 -41.74 -56.83 -64.80
C VAL A 1089 -43.21 -56.51 -64.60
N VAL A 1090 -43.57 -56.22 -63.35
CA VAL A 1090 -44.88 -55.68 -62.97
C VAL A 1090 -44.72 -54.29 -62.37
N VAL A 1091 -45.75 -53.47 -62.50
CA VAL A 1091 -45.82 -52.14 -61.89
C VAL A 1091 -46.87 -52.21 -60.78
N VAL A 1092 -46.49 -51.79 -59.59
CA VAL A 1092 -47.31 -51.81 -58.38
C VAL A 1092 -47.60 -50.38 -57.96
N ALA A 1093 -48.84 -49.94 -58.12
CA ALA A 1093 -49.30 -48.65 -57.65
C ALA A 1093 -50.01 -48.84 -56.30
N VAL A 1094 -49.53 -48.17 -55.26
CA VAL A 1094 -50.17 -48.12 -53.94
C VAL A 1094 -50.80 -46.74 -53.77
N GLU A 1095 -52.03 -46.68 -53.27
CA GLU A 1095 -52.76 -45.43 -53.06
C GLU A 1095 -51.99 -44.46 -52.15
N GLY A 1096 -51.67 -43.29 -52.70
CA GLY A 1096 -50.88 -42.25 -52.01
C GLY A 1096 -49.37 -42.37 -52.18
N GLU A 1097 -48.86 -43.39 -52.88
CA GLU A 1097 -47.43 -43.62 -53.14
C GLU A 1097 -47.10 -43.56 -54.64
N GLU A 1098 -45.83 -43.36 -54.98
CA GLU A 1098 -45.37 -43.52 -56.36
C GLU A 1098 -45.43 -44.99 -56.81
N ALA A 1099 -45.71 -45.22 -58.09
CA ALA A 1099 -45.80 -46.57 -58.64
C ALA A 1099 -44.41 -47.23 -58.74
N VAL A 1100 -44.25 -48.39 -58.10
CA VAL A 1100 -42.98 -49.12 -58.02
C VAL A 1100 -42.92 -50.22 -59.09
N LYS A 1101 -41.81 -50.31 -59.82
CA LYS A 1101 -41.55 -51.43 -60.73
C LYS A 1101 -40.90 -52.59 -59.96
N ALA A 1102 -41.53 -53.76 -59.99
CA ALA A 1102 -41.06 -54.98 -59.33
C ALA A 1102 -40.77 -56.07 -60.38
N ILE A 1103 -39.65 -56.79 -60.24
CA ILE A 1103 -39.29 -57.92 -61.12
C ILE A 1103 -39.60 -59.22 -60.40
N VAL A 1104 -40.74 -59.82 -60.75
CA VAL A 1104 -41.19 -61.08 -60.17
C VAL A 1104 -40.42 -62.21 -60.84
N LYS A 1105 -39.73 -63.01 -60.03
CA LYS A 1105 -38.92 -64.15 -60.50
C LYS A 1105 -39.79 -65.32 -60.89
#